data_AF-A0A8B7BJX1-F1
#
_entry.id   AF-A0A8B7BJX1-F1
#
_cell.length_a   1.000
_cell.length_b   1.000
_cell.length_c   1.000
_cell.angle_alpha   90.00
_cell.angle_beta   90.00
_cell.angle_gamma   90.00
#
_symmetry.space_group_name_H-M   'P 1'
#
loop_
_entity.id
_entity.type
_entity.pdbx_description
1 polymer ?
#
loop_
_entity_poly.entity_id
_entity_poly.type
_entity_poly.pdbx_seq_one_letter_code
_entity_poly.pdbx_strand_id
1 'polypeptide(L)'
;MAAMARKLIVEVVEARNLLPKDGMGTSSPFVTIDFDGQRKKTRTILRDLNPVWNEVLGFNVTGALDVASEPLEAIVYHDQKVGPSRRNNFLGRVRLDPRQFVKKGEEALIHFPLEKKSFFGWIRGDIGLRIYYVDELLPDPSPPPPDAAANTGEPAAPPLAEGGDPAPPVPEANAPEAAQTGAPAEPPKETEPAPPAEQSSEDVKPGPEVPPPPASPETNANADTPTESDTPATSSENGMEHAEATDQASQTQEADSPSPPESGAEAQPPPPPAADAEKEAILKWVPQPRQVEPPLEARERSTFDLVDKMQYLFVRVVRARSLPGGAKPHVRVAAFGRHVSTRTARRAAFFEWEQTFAFARDPLADSSTLEVSVWDLPPESGLNADDDKHFLGGICFDVSEVPMRDPPDSPLAPQWYRLEGGRVRGADLMVATWTGTQADESFASSWKADTPASHASSRSKVYVSPKLWYLRATVIEAQDTLTVQPKESGISVRVSLAFQVLRTRNAVSRNGAPSWNEDLIFVAAEPLGEDQKLVLSLEIRHGKDTVVVGTAEIPLSSVERRVDDRKVASRWLDVLPVEVTRKGRKSRHMTSSRLHVRVCLDGGYHVADEPPHSSSDFRPSARQLWRPPVGLVELGIIGCRGLLPMRTVDGKGSTDAFAVAKYGPKWARTRTMADSFDPAWNEQYTWPVYDPCTVLTVAVFDGSMDAACRPMGKIRIRISTLETDRAYRGSYPLLLVLPSGVKRMGEIELAVRFTPARSTLDLLHMYGQPMQPLIHHLRPIRGPQREPLRLAAASIIAGHLSRSEPSLKREVVMWMLDAAEPRGFSMRKVRANWHRIVVALGWVADTARWVEDTRTWRNPTSTMLAHGVLVLLVWYPELAGPTLALHAFAVGAWRYRWRARGPAPHPCVRSSQAEGADREEIDEEMDPVPSVRGTEVVRARYDRLRGVAARVQTMLGDVAAQAERVQALVTWRDPRATGIFVALCFLVSMVLYLVPVKLVAAVVGFYYLRHPMFRDCKPPTAINFFRRLPSLSDRII
;
A
#
# COMPACT_ATOMS: atom_id res chain seq x y z
N MET A 1 -12.30 -4.17 -34.60
CA MET A 1 -12.53 -4.84 -33.31
C MET A 1 -14.01 -5.15 -33.23
N ALA A 2 -14.41 -6.34 -32.76
CA ALA A 2 -15.83 -6.63 -32.54
C ALA A 2 -16.38 -5.73 -31.42
N ALA A 3 -17.61 -5.25 -31.57
CA ALA A 3 -18.26 -4.44 -30.55
C ALA A 3 -18.78 -5.35 -29.41
N MET A 4 -18.30 -5.14 -28.19
CA MET A 4 -18.82 -5.84 -27.01
C MET A 4 -19.85 -4.98 -26.30
N ALA A 5 -21.04 -5.51 -26.09
CA ALA A 5 -22.07 -4.90 -25.25
C ALA A 5 -21.85 -5.34 -23.79
N ARG A 6 -21.56 -4.40 -22.89
CA ARG A 6 -21.45 -4.70 -21.46
C ARG A 6 -22.80 -4.53 -20.77
N LYS A 7 -23.11 -5.45 -19.87
CA LYS A 7 -24.39 -5.52 -19.15
C LYS A 7 -24.11 -5.71 -17.66
N LEU A 8 -24.60 -4.79 -16.84
CA LEU A 8 -24.50 -4.87 -15.39
C LEU A 8 -25.69 -5.66 -14.86
N ILE A 9 -25.43 -6.71 -14.08
CA ILE A 9 -26.44 -7.53 -13.42
C ILE A 9 -26.38 -7.26 -11.93
N VAL A 10 -27.53 -6.93 -11.34
CA VAL A 10 -27.71 -6.70 -9.90
C VAL A 10 -28.77 -7.66 -9.39
N GLU A 11 -28.34 -8.64 -8.59
CA GLU A 11 -29.24 -9.55 -7.88
C GLU A 11 -29.53 -8.99 -6.49
N VAL A 12 -30.80 -8.62 -6.27
CA VAL A 12 -31.32 -8.19 -4.97
C VAL A 12 -31.77 -9.43 -4.22
N VAL A 13 -30.95 -9.88 -3.28
CA VAL A 13 -31.19 -11.15 -2.57
C VAL A 13 -32.15 -10.93 -1.38
N GLU A 14 -31.76 -10.09 -0.43
CA GLU A 14 -32.47 -9.91 0.84
C GLU A 14 -32.22 -8.52 1.45
N ALA A 15 -32.98 -8.14 2.46
CA ALA A 15 -32.57 -7.13 3.45
C ALA A 15 -32.83 -7.64 4.87
N ARG A 16 -32.20 -7.04 5.87
CA ARG A 16 -32.24 -7.50 7.27
C ARG A 16 -32.42 -6.35 8.23
N ASN A 17 -33.14 -6.58 9.33
CA ASN A 17 -33.35 -5.62 10.43
C ASN A 17 -33.87 -4.24 9.97
N LEU A 18 -34.74 -4.19 8.96
CA LEU A 18 -35.35 -2.95 8.48
C LEU A 18 -36.15 -2.26 9.61
N LEU A 19 -36.26 -0.94 9.54
CA LEU A 19 -37.08 -0.18 10.48
C LEU A 19 -38.59 -0.35 10.12
N PRO A 20 -39.48 -0.60 11.10
CA PRO A 20 -40.91 -0.64 10.85
C PRO A 20 -41.47 0.75 10.47
N LYS A 21 -42.41 0.77 9.51
CA LYS A 21 -43.01 1.99 8.94
C LYS A 21 -44.50 1.87 8.58
N ASP A 22 -45.14 0.72 8.75
CA ASP A 22 -46.58 0.54 8.49
C ASP A 22 -47.47 0.91 9.69
N GLY A 23 -46.88 1.17 10.86
CA GLY A 23 -47.59 1.47 12.11
C GLY A 23 -47.99 0.24 12.93
N MET A 24 -47.88 -0.97 12.36
CA MET A 24 -48.22 -2.25 12.99
C MET A 24 -46.98 -3.04 13.46
N GLY A 25 -45.84 -2.36 13.59
CA GLY A 25 -44.56 -2.98 13.95
C GLY A 25 -43.82 -3.68 12.81
N THR A 26 -44.30 -3.57 11.56
CA THR A 26 -43.71 -4.17 10.38
C THR A 26 -43.40 -3.12 9.28
N SER A 27 -42.94 -3.56 8.11
CA SER A 27 -42.80 -2.75 6.90
C SER A 27 -43.15 -3.61 5.70
N SER A 28 -43.64 -3.02 4.61
CA SER A 28 -43.80 -3.74 3.33
C SER A 28 -42.80 -3.19 2.31
N PRO A 29 -41.57 -3.73 2.23
CA PRO A 29 -40.46 -3.14 1.50
C PRO A 29 -40.38 -3.57 0.02
N PHE A 30 -39.87 -2.66 -0.81
CA PHE A 30 -39.35 -2.93 -2.15
C PHE A 30 -38.06 -2.14 -2.39
N VAL A 31 -37.27 -2.56 -3.38
CA VAL A 31 -36.02 -1.88 -3.77
C VAL A 31 -36.22 -1.20 -5.12
N THR A 32 -35.71 0.02 -5.25
CA THR A 32 -35.55 0.74 -6.52
C THR A 32 -34.07 0.90 -6.78
N ILE A 33 -33.61 0.58 -7.98
CA ILE A 33 -32.21 0.67 -8.38
C ILE A 33 -32.10 1.60 -9.58
N ASP A 34 -31.13 2.52 -9.52
CA ASP A 34 -30.82 3.52 -10.54
C ASP A 34 -29.36 3.41 -10.97
N PHE A 35 -29.10 3.35 -12.28
CA PHE A 35 -27.75 3.29 -12.86
C PHE A 35 -27.78 3.62 -14.36
N ASP A 36 -26.86 4.45 -14.84
CA ASP A 36 -26.70 4.82 -16.26
C ASP A 36 -28.05 5.23 -16.91
N GLY A 37 -28.73 6.17 -16.25
CA GLY A 37 -30.09 6.65 -16.58
C GLY A 37 -31.23 5.63 -16.46
N GLN A 38 -30.97 4.36 -16.15
CA GLN A 38 -31.95 3.28 -16.13
C GLN A 38 -32.40 2.97 -14.69
N ARG A 39 -33.70 3.19 -14.43
CA ARG A 39 -34.33 2.87 -13.14
C ARG A 39 -35.19 1.61 -13.19
N LYS A 40 -35.02 0.69 -12.24
CA LYS A 40 -35.80 -0.57 -12.11
C LYS A 40 -36.27 -0.79 -10.66
N LYS A 41 -37.40 -1.48 -10.47
CA LYS A 41 -38.02 -1.77 -9.15
C LYS A 41 -38.19 -3.29 -8.98
N THR A 42 -37.94 -3.80 -7.76
CA THR A 42 -38.28 -5.18 -7.34
C THR A 42 -39.74 -5.30 -6.87
N ARG A 43 -40.23 -6.53 -6.69
CA ARG A 43 -41.53 -6.80 -6.06
C ARG A 43 -41.57 -6.28 -4.62
N THR A 44 -42.77 -5.97 -4.15
CA THR A 44 -43.00 -5.57 -2.75
C THR A 44 -43.23 -6.83 -1.91
N ILE A 45 -42.37 -7.07 -0.92
CA ILE A 45 -42.63 -8.07 0.14
C ILE A 45 -43.56 -7.43 1.18
N LEU A 46 -44.50 -8.19 1.71
CA LEU A 46 -45.54 -7.67 2.62
C LEU A 46 -45.16 -7.93 4.08
N ARG A 47 -45.19 -6.88 4.90
CA ARG A 47 -45.12 -6.92 6.37
C ARG A 47 -43.92 -7.69 6.95
N ASP A 48 -42.75 -7.59 6.33
CA ASP A 48 -41.51 -8.20 6.79
C ASP A 48 -40.38 -7.16 6.99
N LEU A 49 -39.58 -7.35 8.03
CA LEU A 49 -38.38 -6.56 8.34
C LEU A 49 -37.08 -7.25 7.87
N ASN A 50 -37.16 -8.50 7.40
CA ASN A 50 -36.05 -9.28 6.84
C ASN A 50 -36.39 -9.86 5.45
N PRO A 51 -36.91 -9.04 4.52
CA PRO A 51 -37.47 -9.51 3.24
C PRO A 51 -36.43 -10.25 2.38
N VAL A 52 -36.88 -11.28 1.67
CA VAL A 52 -36.10 -11.99 0.66
C VAL A 52 -36.79 -11.83 -0.70
N TRP A 53 -36.05 -11.31 -1.68
CA TRP A 53 -36.53 -11.06 -3.05
C TRP A 53 -35.98 -12.09 -4.05
N ASN A 54 -34.66 -12.33 -4.03
CA ASN A 54 -33.92 -13.10 -5.05
C ASN A 54 -34.20 -12.61 -6.49
N GLU A 55 -34.32 -11.29 -6.69
CA GLU A 55 -34.68 -10.69 -7.99
C GLU A 55 -33.45 -10.19 -8.75
N VAL A 56 -33.32 -10.61 -10.02
CA VAL A 56 -32.20 -10.25 -10.90
C VAL A 56 -32.59 -9.11 -11.83
N LEU A 57 -31.92 -7.96 -11.69
CA LEU A 57 -32.13 -6.76 -12.50
C LEU A 57 -30.90 -6.51 -13.39
N GLY A 58 -31.08 -6.58 -14.71
CA GLY A 58 -30.03 -6.28 -15.70
C GLY A 58 -30.15 -4.86 -16.26
N PHE A 59 -29.02 -4.19 -16.43
CA PHE A 59 -28.87 -2.82 -16.95
C PHE A 59 -27.85 -2.83 -18.10
N ASN A 60 -28.12 -2.09 -19.16
CA ASN A 60 -27.16 -1.96 -20.27
C ASN A 60 -26.14 -0.89 -19.88
N VAL A 61 -24.84 -1.12 -20.13
CA VAL A 61 -23.78 -0.14 -19.83
C VAL A 61 -23.41 0.58 -21.11
N THR A 62 -23.53 1.90 -21.14
CA THR A 62 -23.05 2.71 -22.26
C THR A 62 -21.54 3.01 -22.10
N GLY A 63 -20.76 2.72 -23.15
CA GLY A 63 -19.32 2.95 -23.16
C GLY A 63 -18.50 2.06 -22.21
N ALA A 64 -17.32 2.55 -21.83
CA ALA A 64 -16.43 1.86 -20.89
C ALA A 64 -16.83 2.17 -19.44
N LEU A 65 -16.89 1.12 -18.60
CA LEU A 65 -17.18 1.23 -17.16
C LEU A 65 -15.97 1.81 -16.39
N ASP A 66 -15.70 3.09 -16.62
CA ASP A 66 -14.57 3.84 -16.05
C ASP A 66 -15.02 4.80 -14.92
N VAL A 67 -14.06 5.50 -14.32
CA VAL A 67 -14.21 6.40 -13.17
C VAL A 67 -15.31 7.46 -13.33
N ALA A 68 -15.63 7.85 -14.56
CA ALA A 68 -16.65 8.86 -14.87
C ALA A 68 -18.10 8.34 -14.92
N SER A 69 -18.31 7.01 -14.85
CA SER A 69 -19.67 6.44 -14.90
C SER A 69 -20.45 6.65 -13.58
N GLU A 70 -21.78 6.78 -13.67
CA GLU A 70 -22.62 7.10 -12.52
C GLU A 70 -22.61 5.99 -11.44
N PRO A 71 -22.67 6.35 -10.15
CA PRO A 71 -22.77 5.37 -9.07
C PRO A 71 -24.16 4.73 -9.02
N LEU A 72 -24.19 3.41 -8.86
CA LEU A 72 -25.41 2.62 -8.67
C LEU A 72 -26.10 3.03 -7.37
N GLU A 73 -27.29 3.63 -7.44
CA GLU A 73 -28.07 4.06 -6.29
C GLU A 73 -29.24 3.08 -6.05
N ALA A 74 -29.10 2.24 -5.01
CA ALA A 74 -30.11 1.29 -4.58
C ALA A 74 -30.87 1.87 -3.36
N ILE A 75 -32.18 2.06 -3.47
CA ILE A 75 -33.02 2.69 -2.46
C ILE A 75 -34.11 1.72 -2.01
N VAL A 76 -34.22 1.50 -0.70
CA VAL A 76 -35.29 0.69 -0.09
C VAL A 76 -36.43 1.61 0.33
N TYR A 77 -37.66 1.27 -0.08
CA TYR A 77 -38.89 2.00 0.23
C TYR A 77 -39.93 1.07 0.82
N HIS A 78 -40.74 1.57 1.77
CA HIS A 78 -42.02 0.99 2.10
C HIS A 78 -43.07 1.39 1.05
N ASP A 79 -43.83 0.43 0.54
CA ASP A 79 -44.92 0.63 -0.41
C ASP A 79 -46.17 1.25 0.23
N GLN A 80 -46.62 2.39 -0.31
CA GLN A 80 -47.86 3.08 0.07
C GLN A 80 -49.10 2.20 0.02
N LYS A 81 -49.14 1.19 -0.87
CA LYS A 81 -50.34 0.39 -1.11
C LYS A 81 -50.69 -0.58 0.02
N VAL A 82 -49.86 -0.66 1.07
CA VAL A 82 -49.95 -1.70 2.11
C VAL A 82 -49.98 -1.12 3.55
N GLY A 83 -50.43 0.13 3.70
CA GLY A 83 -50.55 0.75 5.03
C GLY A 83 -51.21 2.13 5.02
N PRO A 84 -51.45 2.76 6.19
CA PRO A 84 -52.13 4.05 6.32
C PRO A 84 -51.26 5.26 5.88
N SER A 85 -50.15 5.04 5.19
CA SER A 85 -49.14 6.07 4.93
C SER A 85 -49.25 6.69 3.54
N ARG A 86 -49.49 8.01 3.48
CA ARG A 86 -49.74 8.76 2.24
C ARG A 86 -48.48 9.04 1.37
N ARG A 87 -47.32 8.44 1.67
CA ARG A 87 -46.03 8.59 0.93
C ARG A 87 -45.17 7.33 1.06
N ASN A 88 -44.36 7.02 0.03
CA ASN A 88 -43.38 5.92 0.09
C ASN A 88 -42.33 6.25 1.17
N ASN A 89 -42.40 5.59 2.32
CA ASN A 89 -41.45 5.86 3.40
C ASN A 89 -40.07 5.30 3.03
N PHE A 90 -39.08 6.17 2.95
CA PHE A 90 -37.68 5.82 2.71
C PHE A 90 -37.16 4.97 3.88
N LEU A 91 -36.82 3.71 3.60
CA LEU A 91 -36.27 2.77 4.57
C LEU A 91 -34.73 2.77 4.57
N GLY A 92 -34.08 3.23 3.49
CA GLY A 92 -32.63 3.36 3.42
C GLY A 92 -32.10 3.47 2.00
N ARG A 93 -30.80 3.70 1.86
CA ARG A 93 -30.09 3.73 0.57
C ARG A 93 -28.71 3.07 0.66
N VAL A 94 -28.22 2.55 -0.46
CA VAL A 94 -26.80 2.28 -0.70
C VAL A 94 -26.39 2.97 -2.01
N ARG A 95 -25.17 3.51 -2.05
CA ARG A 95 -24.53 4.05 -3.26
C ARG A 95 -23.24 3.29 -3.52
N LEU A 96 -23.12 2.71 -4.71
CA LEU A 96 -22.00 1.83 -5.06
C LEU A 96 -21.22 2.41 -6.25
N ASP A 97 -19.90 2.47 -6.09
CA ASP A 97 -18.93 3.02 -7.05
C ASP A 97 -18.68 1.97 -8.16
N PRO A 98 -18.70 2.31 -9.46
CA PRO A 98 -18.49 1.34 -10.54
C PRO A 98 -17.18 0.53 -10.43
N ARG A 99 -16.16 1.05 -9.72
CA ARG A 99 -14.92 0.32 -9.38
C ARG A 99 -15.16 -0.93 -8.53
N GLN A 100 -16.28 -1.01 -7.81
CA GLN A 100 -16.66 -2.15 -6.97
C GLN A 100 -17.22 -3.33 -7.79
N PHE A 101 -17.71 -3.09 -9.01
CA PHE A 101 -18.33 -4.13 -9.83
C PHE A 101 -17.27 -5.09 -10.39
N VAL A 102 -17.61 -6.38 -10.43
CA VAL A 102 -16.70 -7.47 -10.83
C VAL A 102 -17.27 -8.25 -12.02
N LYS A 103 -16.45 -9.09 -12.65
CA LYS A 103 -16.93 -9.95 -13.75
C LYS A 103 -17.72 -11.14 -13.20
N LYS A 104 -18.70 -11.64 -13.96
CA LYS A 104 -19.41 -12.90 -13.64
C LYS A 104 -18.42 -14.04 -13.32
N GLY A 105 -18.67 -14.78 -12.24
CA GLY A 105 -17.77 -15.74 -11.62
C GLY A 105 -16.94 -15.17 -10.46
N GLU A 106 -16.94 -13.84 -10.25
CA GLU A 106 -16.34 -13.20 -9.07
C GLU A 106 -17.38 -12.67 -8.07
N GLU A 107 -18.68 -12.82 -8.33
CA GLU A 107 -19.73 -12.28 -7.46
C GLU A 107 -19.75 -12.89 -6.05
N ALA A 108 -20.09 -12.05 -5.09
CA ALA A 108 -20.36 -12.44 -3.71
C ALA A 108 -21.60 -11.70 -3.22
N LEU A 109 -22.41 -12.37 -2.40
CA LEU A 109 -23.47 -11.70 -1.63
C LEU A 109 -22.79 -10.89 -0.53
N ILE A 110 -23.05 -9.58 -0.51
CA ILE A 110 -22.50 -8.64 0.47
C ILE A 110 -23.65 -7.84 1.07
N HIS A 111 -23.67 -7.72 2.40
CA HIS A 111 -24.64 -6.94 3.15
C HIS A 111 -24.13 -5.50 3.34
N PHE A 112 -24.72 -4.57 2.61
CA PHE A 112 -24.40 -3.15 2.68
C PHE A 112 -25.32 -2.44 3.69
N PRO A 113 -24.79 -1.72 4.69
CA PRO A 113 -25.60 -1.02 5.68
C PRO A 113 -26.32 0.18 5.06
N LEU A 114 -27.58 0.38 5.42
CA LEU A 114 -28.44 1.39 4.82
C LEU A 114 -28.10 2.81 5.31
N GLU A 115 -27.71 3.67 4.36
CA GLU A 115 -27.43 5.09 4.57
C GLU A 115 -28.69 5.92 4.86
N LYS A 116 -28.48 7.03 5.57
CA LYS A 116 -29.50 8.02 5.90
C LYS A 116 -29.60 9.12 4.84
N LYS A 117 -30.83 9.50 4.46
CA LYS A 117 -31.08 10.68 3.60
C LYS A 117 -30.90 12.03 4.31
N SER A 118 -30.92 12.04 5.65
CA SER A 118 -30.67 13.22 6.49
C SER A 118 -30.18 12.75 7.87
N PHE A 119 -29.38 13.58 8.57
CA PHE A 119 -28.81 13.27 9.89
C PHE A 119 -29.88 12.87 10.93
N PHE A 120 -31.03 13.56 10.93
CA PHE A 120 -32.16 13.29 11.82
C PHE A 120 -32.98 12.05 11.43
N GLY A 121 -32.67 11.40 10.29
CA GLY A 121 -33.38 10.22 9.83
C GLY A 121 -33.18 9.00 10.74
N TRP A 122 -34.27 8.39 11.18
CA TRP A 122 -34.25 7.07 11.81
C TRP A 122 -34.40 6.00 10.73
N ILE A 123 -33.33 5.23 10.55
CA ILE A 123 -33.13 4.14 9.58
C ILE A 123 -32.31 3.06 10.27
N ARG A 124 -32.59 1.80 9.97
CA ARG A 124 -31.91 0.60 10.46
C ARG A 124 -31.98 -0.47 9.38
N GLY A 125 -30.96 -1.31 9.32
CA GLY A 125 -30.92 -2.51 8.49
C GLY A 125 -29.84 -2.47 7.41
N ASP A 126 -29.63 -3.64 6.80
CA ASP A 126 -28.63 -3.89 5.76
C ASP A 126 -29.32 -4.53 4.55
N ILE A 127 -28.82 -4.29 3.33
CA ILE A 127 -29.31 -4.91 2.09
C ILE A 127 -28.25 -5.84 1.48
N GLY A 128 -28.64 -7.08 1.20
CA GLY A 128 -27.81 -8.11 0.56
C GLY A 128 -27.91 -8.02 -0.97
N LEU A 129 -26.82 -7.60 -1.60
CA LEU A 129 -26.71 -7.49 -3.06
C LEU A 129 -25.59 -8.41 -3.59
N ARG A 130 -25.76 -8.93 -4.81
CA ARG A 130 -24.66 -9.42 -5.67
C ARG A 130 -24.65 -8.58 -6.94
N ILE A 131 -23.48 -8.11 -7.36
CA ILE A 131 -23.33 -7.24 -8.53
C ILE A 131 -22.18 -7.74 -9.38
N TYR A 132 -22.45 -8.00 -10.66
CA TYR A 132 -21.45 -8.42 -11.63
C TYR A 132 -21.78 -7.91 -13.03
N TYR A 133 -20.77 -7.72 -13.88
CA TYR A 133 -20.99 -7.47 -15.30
C TYR A 133 -20.73 -8.71 -16.16
N VAL A 134 -21.47 -8.77 -17.26
CA VAL A 134 -21.29 -9.70 -18.38
C VAL A 134 -20.87 -8.90 -19.60
N ASP A 135 -19.89 -9.42 -20.33
CA ASP A 135 -19.52 -8.89 -21.65
C ASP A 135 -20.21 -9.79 -22.70
N GLU A 136 -21.23 -9.27 -23.38
CA GLU A 136 -21.93 -9.95 -24.46
C GLU A 136 -21.25 -9.57 -25.80
N LEU A 137 -20.83 -10.57 -26.57
CA LEU A 137 -20.35 -10.38 -27.95
C LEU A 137 -21.55 -10.03 -28.83
N LEU A 138 -21.56 -8.85 -29.46
CA LEU A 138 -22.51 -8.59 -30.54
C LEU A 138 -22.13 -9.44 -31.75
N PRO A 139 -23.09 -10.09 -32.44
CA PRO A 139 -22.81 -10.73 -33.72
C PRO A 139 -22.38 -9.68 -34.75
N ASP A 140 -21.47 -10.04 -35.65
CA ASP A 140 -21.06 -9.14 -36.73
C ASP A 140 -22.29 -8.72 -37.56
N PRO A 141 -22.41 -7.43 -37.95
CA PRO A 141 -23.51 -6.97 -38.78
C PRO A 141 -23.47 -7.69 -40.13
N SER A 142 -24.53 -8.45 -40.44
CA SER A 142 -24.71 -9.05 -41.76
C SER A 142 -24.62 -7.96 -42.83
N PRO A 143 -23.86 -8.17 -43.93
CA PRO A 143 -23.71 -7.15 -44.96
C PRO A 143 -25.10 -6.77 -45.51
N PRO A 144 -25.37 -5.46 -45.75
CA PRO A 144 -26.63 -5.04 -46.32
C PRO A 144 -26.82 -5.67 -47.72
N PRO A 145 -28.05 -6.02 -48.12
CA PRO A 145 -28.31 -6.40 -49.49
C PRO A 145 -27.96 -5.23 -50.44
N PRO A 146 -27.37 -5.49 -51.62
CA PRO A 146 -26.94 -4.42 -52.52
C PRO A 146 -28.14 -3.61 -53.04
N ASP A 147 -28.02 -2.28 -53.01
CA ASP A 147 -29.12 -1.36 -53.29
C ASP A 147 -29.66 -1.47 -54.71
N ALA A 148 -30.98 -1.67 -54.82
CA ALA A 148 -31.74 -1.46 -56.05
C ALA A 148 -31.99 0.04 -56.27
N ALA A 149 -30.95 0.79 -56.61
CA ALA A 149 -31.02 2.23 -56.79
C ALA A 149 -31.68 2.62 -58.13
N ALA A 150 -32.93 3.10 -58.09
CA ALA A 150 -33.48 4.07 -59.05
C ALA A 150 -34.82 4.69 -58.59
N ASN A 151 -34.90 6.03 -58.67
CA ASN A 151 -36.08 6.82 -59.08
C ASN A 151 -37.40 6.79 -58.26
N THR A 152 -38.12 7.90 -58.01
CA THR A 152 -37.85 9.36 -58.15
C THR A 152 -38.89 10.12 -57.29
N GLY A 153 -38.53 11.25 -56.67
CA GLY A 153 -39.45 12.38 -56.46
C GLY A 153 -40.07 12.58 -55.07
N GLU A 154 -39.66 13.68 -54.41
CA GLU A 154 -40.54 14.54 -53.59
C GLU A 154 -41.39 15.47 -54.51
N PRO A 155 -42.36 16.28 -54.03
CA PRO A 155 -42.77 16.55 -52.62
C PRO A 155 -44.30 16.47 -52.34
N ALA A 156 -44.71 16.35 -51.06
CA ALA A 156 -45.91 16.99 -50.48
C ALA A 156 -46.14 16.69 -48.98
N ALA A 157 -46.79 17.61 -48.27
CA ALA A 157 -47.48 17.47 -46.97
C ALA A 157 -48.50 18.64 -46.84
N PRO A 158 -49.43 18.70 -45.86
CA PRO A 158 -49.92 17.73 -44.84
C PRO A 158 -51.46 17.46 -45.10
N PRO A 159 -52.43 17.40 -44.15
CA PRO A 159 -52.51 16.99 -42.73
C PRO A 159 -53.67 15.99 -42.38
N LEU A 160 -53.71 15.55 -41.11
CA LEU A 160 -54.89 15.20 -40.25
C LEU A 160 -56.08 14.30 -40.73
N ALA A 161 -56.22 13.17 -40.02
CA ALA A 161 -57.40 12.65 -39.28
C ALA A 161 -58.70 12.12 -39.95
N GLU A 162 -58.96 10.82 -39.71
CA GLU A 162 -60.26 10.09 -39.51
C GLU A 162 -59.89 8.69 -38.92
N GLY A 163 -60.70 7.87 -38.23
CA GLY A 163 -62.06 7.97 -37.67
C GLY A 163 -62.58 6.54 -37.29
N GLY A 164 -63.47 6.38 -36.29
CA GLY A 164 -64.26 5.13 -36.10
C GLY A 164 -64.19 4.36 -34.75
N ASP A 165 -65.29 4.42 -33.99
CA ASP A 165 -65.73 3.59 -32.84
C ASP A 165 -66.79 2.53 -33.33
N PRO A 166 -67.50 1.71 -32.49
CA PRO A 166 -67.31 1.18 -31.12
C PRO A 166 -67.57 -0.36 -30.98
N ALA A 167 -67.70 -0.87 -29.74
CA ALA A 167 -68.30 -2.18 -29.37
C ALA A 167 -69.86 -2.10 -29.24
N PRO A 168 -70.68 -3.09 -28.76
CA PRO A 168 -70.51 -3.99 -27.58
C PRO A 168 -70.92 -5.48 -27.90
N PRO A 169 -71.36 -6.42 -26.98
CA PRO A 169 -72.32 -6.28 -25.85
C PRO A 169 -71.84 -6.80 -24.46
N VAL A 170 -72.68 -6.61 -23.44
CA VAL A 170 -72.61 -7.19 -22.06
C VAL A 170 -73.83 -8.13 -21.85
N PRO A 171 -73.88 -9.00 -20.81
CA PRO A 171 -74.47 -8.60 -19.50
C PRO A 171 -73.78 -9.30 -18.29
N GLU A 172 -74.04 -9.08 -16.98
CA GLU A 172 -75.14 -8.45 -16.20
C GLU A 172 -76.37 -9.35 -15.92
N ALA A 173 -77.11 -9.26 -14.80
CA ALA A 173 -76.88 -8.68 -13.46
C ALA A 173 -77.90 -9.24 -12.43
N ASN A 174 -77.86 -8.74 -11.18
CA ASN A 174 -78.88 -8.78 -10.11
C ASN A 174 -79.01 -10.03 -9.20
N ALA A 175 -79.46 -9.76 -7.96
CA ALA A 175 -79.83 -10.71 -6.90
C ALA A 175 -81.36 -10.71 -6.68
N PRO A 176 -81.93 -11.59 -5.82
CA PRO A 176 -82.38 -11.08 -4.51
C PRO A 176 -82.45 -12.11 -3.34
N GLU A 177 -82.93 -11.59 -2.20
CA GLU A 177 -83.71 -12.27 -1.13
C GLU A 177 -83.04 -13.20 -0.10
N ALA A 178 -83.83 -13.52 0.95
CA ALA A 178 -83.34 -13.88 2.28
C ALA A 178 -84.28 -14.86 3.02
N ALA A 179 -83.71 -15.69 3.90
CA ALA A 179 -84.37 -16.20 5.11
C ALA A 179 -83.36 -16.84 6.10
N GLN A 180 -83.57 -16.60 7.40
CA GLN A 180 -83.66 -17.58 8.51
C GLN A 180 -82.75 -18.84 8.46
N THR A 181 -82.07 -19.30 9.53
CA THR A 181 -82.25 -19.08 10.98
C THR A 181 -81.01 -19.56 11.75
N GLY A 182 -80.84 -19.18 13.03
CA GLY A 182 -80.07 -20.01 13.99
C GLY A 182 -78.80 -19.40 14.62
N ALA A 183 -78.97 -18.50 15.58
CA ALA A 183 -78.18 -18.54 16.83
C ALA A 183 -79.00 -19.39 17.84
N PRO A 184 -78.41 -20.11 18.83
CA PRO A 184 -77.48 -19.57 19.84
C PRO A 184 -76.18 -20.42 19.98
N ALA A 185 -75.21 -20.13 20.87
CA ALA A 185 -75.22 -19.26 22.05
C ALA A 185 -73.88 -18.55 22.35
N GLU A 186 -73.99 -17.38 22.97
CA GLU A 186 -73.01 -16.72 23.85
C GLU A 186 -73.14 -17.25 25.31
N PRO A 187 -72.34 -16.82 26.30
CA PRO A 187 -70.88 -16.54 26.38
C PRO A 187 -70.32 -17.30 27.64
N PRO A 188 -69.46 -16.80 28.57
CA PRO A 188 -68.42 -15.75 28.55
C PRO A 188 -67.02 -16.18 29.12
N LYS A 189 -66.08 -15.21 29.16
CA LYS A 189 -65.00 -14.88 30.15
C LYS A 189 -64.57 -15.94 31.20
N GLU A 190 -63.32 -16.02 31.69
CA GLU A 190 -62.32 -15.02 32.10
C GLU A 190 -60.90 -15.68 32.03
N THR A 191 -59.80 -15.00 31.67
CA THR A 191 -58.83 -14.24 32.53
C THR A 191 -57.90 -15.11 33.43
N GLU A 192 -56.61 -14.73 33.50
CA GLU A 192 -55.51 -15.26 34.35
C GLU A 192 -55.87 -15.44 35.85
N PRO A 193 -55.24 -16.36 36.64
CA PRO A 193 -53.77 -16.43 36.82
C PRO A 193 -53.16 -17.84 37.08
N ALA A 194 -51.99 -17.91 37.74
CA ALA A 194 -51.14 -19.10 37.93
C ALA A 194 -51.19 -19.70 39.39
N PRO A 195 -50.16 -20.43 39.88
CA PRO A 195 -50.26 -21.82 40.40
C PRO A 195 -50.54 -21.95 41.92
N PRO A 196 -50.68 -23.19 42.48
CA PRO A 196 -49.54 -23.79 43.22
C PRO A 196 -49.44 -25.35 43.27
N ALA A 197 -48.40 -25.82 44.00
CA ALA A 197 -48.07 -27.09 44.70
C ALA A 197 -49.08 -28.28 44.78
N GLU A 198 -48.71 -29.55 45.02
CA GLU A 198 -47.91 -30.14 46.13
C GLU A 198 -47.14 -31.43 45.71
N GLN A 199 -45.89 -31.70 46.16
CA GLN A 199 -45.41 -32.36 47.42
C GLN A 199 -45.85 -33.84 47.56
N SER A 200 -45.02 -34.78 48.03
CA SER A 200 -43.56 -34.85 48.34
C SER A 200 -43.14 -36.34 48.39
N SER A 201 -41.90 -36.81 48.66
CA SER A 201 -40.62 -36.21 49.09
C SER A 201 -39.44 -37.04 48.48
N GLU A 202 -38.14 -36.90 48.74
CA GLU A 202 -37.38 -36.08 49.71
C GLU A 202 -36.32 -35.20 48.98
N ASP A 203 -34.98 -35.19 49.13
CA ASP A 203 -33.98 -35.91 49.94
C ASP A 203 -32.78 -34.98 50.27
N VAL A 204 -31.87 -35.41 51.14
CA VAL A 204 -30.85 -34.59 51.81
C VAL A 204 -29.68 -34.15 50.89
N LYS A 205 -29.21 -32.91 51.13
CA LYS A 205 -28.05 -32.25 50.48
C LYS A 205 -26.79 -32.28 51.38
N PRO A 206 -25.66 -31.68 50.94
CA PRO A 206 -25.36 -30.34 51.48
C PRO A 206 -24.86 -29.31 50.44
N GLY A 207 -24.59 -28.07 50.87
CA GLY A 207 -24.17 -26.92 50.04
C GLY A 207 -22.79 -26.32 50.42
N PRO A 208 -22.40 -25.16 49.82
CA PRO A 208 -21.04 -24.60 49.91
C PRO A 208 -20.88 -23.42 50.91
N GLU A 209 -19.63 -23.13 51.34
CA GLU A 209 -19.30 -22.08 52.33
C GLU A 209 -17.88 -21.44 52.13
N VAL A 210 -17.58 -20.33 52.85
CA VAL A 210 -16.56 -19.25 52.64
C VAL A 210 -16.42 -18.45 53.99
N PRO A 211 -15.34 -17.70 54.44
CA PRO A 211 -14.21 -17.04 53.72
C PRO A 211 -12.68 -17.22 54.20
N PRO A 212 -11.98 -16.43 55.09
CA PRO A 212 -10.56 -15.99 54.85
C PRO A 212 -9.52 -16.19 56.04
N PRO A 213 -8.51 -15.30 56.29
CA PRO A 213 -7.04 -15.49 56.12
C PRO A 213 -6.23 -15.62 57.46
N PRO A 214 -4.86 -15.60 57.47
CA PRO A 214 -4.10 -14.35 57.73
C PRO A 214 -2.69 -14.26 57.04
N ALA A 215 -1.61 -13.81 57.74
CA ALA A 215 -0.43 -13.11 57.15
C ALA A 215 1.00 -13.59 57.59
N SER A 216 2.02 -12.76 57.33
CA SER A 216 3.51 -12.94 57.36
C SER A 216 4.19 -13.14 58.74
N PRO A 217 5.43 -13.68 58.80
CA PRO A 217 6.73 -12.95 58.65
C PRO A 217 7.72 -13.67 57.69
N GLU A 218 8.96 -13.25 57.33
CA GLU A 218 9.93 -12.19 57.69
C GLU A 218 11.17 -12.57 58.55
N THR A 219 12.37 -12.51 57.92
CA THR A 219 13.77 -12.37 58.43
C THR A 219 14.56 -13.45 59.22
N ASN A 220 15.86 -13.54 58.88
CA ASN A 220 17.07 -13.89 59.68
C ASN A 220 17.33 -15.34 60.17
N ALA A 221 18.57 -15.78 60.48
CA ALA A 221 19.93 -15.46 59.98
C ALA A 221 21.01 -16.44 60.56
N ASN A 222 22.08 -16.70 59.77
CA ASN A 222 23.46 -17.12 60.14
C ASN A 222 23.77 -18.44 60.92
N ALA A 223 25.04 -18.87 60.77
CA ALA A 223 25.83 -19.84 61.58
C ALA A 223 25.42 -21.34 61.50
N ASP A 224 26.33 -22.33 61.48
CA ASP A 224 27.80 -22.35 61.52
C ASP A 224 28.40 -23.46 60.60
N THR A 225 29.71 -23.39 60.32
CA THR A 225 30.51 -24.41 59.60
C THR A 225 30.98 -25.53 60.55
N PRO A 226 31.41 -26.70 60.03
CA PRO A 226 32.85 -26.97 60.07
C PRO A 226 33.44 -27.74 58.87
N THR A 227 34.77 -27.73 58.81
CA THR A 227 35.68 -28.63 58.05
C THR A 227 35.70 -30.07 58.63
N GLU A 228 36.44 -31.08 58.16
CA GLU A 228 37.50 -31.34 57.13
C GLU A 228 37.23 -32.79 56.61
N SER A 229 37.91 -33.49 55.68
CA SER A 229 39.12 -33.34 54.82
C SER A 229 38.84 -34.09 53.47
N ASP A 230 39.70 -34.74 52.66
CA ASP A 230 41.12 -35.15 52.72
C ASP A 230 41.73 -35.41 51.30
N THR A 231 42.75 -36.27 51.20
CA THR A 231 43.79 -36.40 50.15
C THR A 231 44.05 -37.91 49.83
N PRO A 232 45.07 -38.40 49.02
CA PRO A 232 46.43 -37.87 48.79
C PRO A 232 47.09 -37.97 47.38
N ALA A 233 48.06 -37.05 47.15
CA ALA A 233 49.36 -37.20 46.44
C ALA A 233 49.43 -37.70 44.96
N THR A 234 50.48 -37.41 44.16
CA THR A 234 51.80 -36.73 44.35
C THR A 234 51.87 -35.40 43.52
N SER A 235 52.97 -34.71 43.11
CA SER A 235 54.43 -34.97 42.98
C SER A 235 55.27 -33.66 43.03
N SER A 236 56.61 -33.82 43.00
CA SER A 236 57.68 -32.82 42.80
C SER A 236 57.68 -32.15 41.39
N GLU A 237 58.50 -31.14 41.04
CA GLU A 237 59.75 -30.59 41.62
C GLU A 237 60.12 -29.17 41.09
N ASN A 238 60.82 -28.34 41.90
CA ASN A 238 61.53 -27.07 41.58
C ASN A 238 60.71 -25.87 41.01
N GLY A 239 60.93 -24.57 41.33
CA GLY A 239 61.94 -23.86 42.14
C GLY A 239 62.69 -22.79 41.30
N MET A 240 62.94 -21.53 41.71
CA MET A 240 62.66 -20.75 42.94
C MET A 240 62.60 -19.21 42.60
N GLU A 241 62.65 -18.29 43.58
CA GLU A 241 62.10 -16.92 43.54
C GLU A 241 63.12 -15.74 43.54
N HIS A 242 62.63 -14.55 43.13
CA HIS A 242 62.86 -13.21 43.71
C HIS A 242 64.25 -12.49 43.70
N ALA A 243 64.20 -11.21 44.14
CA ALA A 243 65.26 -10.22 44.45
C ALA A 243 65.60 -9.13 43.39
N GLU A 244 66.22 -8.05 43.88
CA GLU A 244 66.14 -6.67 43.36
C GLU A 244 67.42 -6.13 42.66
N ALA A 245 67.26 -4.97 42.01
CA ALA A 245 68.20 -3.82 41.98
C ALA A 245 69.33 -3.69 40.91
N THR A 246 69.65 -2.40 40.66
CA THR A 246 70.89 -1.78 40.12
C THR A 246 71.23 -1.86 38.61
N ASP A 247 71.35 -0.66 37.99
CA ASP A 247 72.54 -0.09 37.31
C ASP A 247 73.32 -0.87 36.21
N GLN A 248 73.98 -0.24 35.22
CA GLN A 248 73.97 1.14 34.67
C GLN A 248 74.72 1.14 33.31
N ALA A 249 74.35 2.03 32.36
CA ALA A 249 75.25 2.51 31.30
C ALA A 249 74.69 3.75 30.55
N SER A 250 75.42 4.83 30.26
CA SER A 250 76.50 5.53 31.01
C SER A 250 76.84 6.87 30.33
N GLN A 251 77.55 7.74 31.08
CA GLN A 251 78.31 8.93 30.64
C GLN A 251 77.57 10.23 30.26
N THR A 252 77.79 11.23 31.14
CA THR A 252 77.61 12.67 31.02
C THR A 252 78.61 13.32 30.05
N GLN A 253 78.27 14.48 29.47
CA GLN A 253 79.05 15.72 29.67
C GLN A 253 78.30 17.00 29.22
N GLU A 254 78.85 18.15 29.63
CA GLU A 254 78.30 19.51 29.50
C GLU A 254 78.68 20.15 28.11
N ALA A 255 78.31 21.38 27.71
CA ALA A 255 77.92 22.57 28.48
C ALA A 255 77.13 23.64 27.70
N ASP A 256 76.72 24.66 28.45
CA ASP A 256 76.48 26.07 28.10
C ASP A 256 75.15 26.58 27.48
N SER A 257 74.95 27.89 27.69
CA SER A 257 73.76 28.75 27.49
C SER A 257 74.25 30.12 26.92
N PRO A 258 73.48 31.24 26.73
CA PRO A 258 72.11 31.55 27.20
C PRO A 258 71.19 32.44 26.31
N SER A 259 70.01 32.77 26.87
CA SER A 259 69.23 34.04 26.76
C SER A 259 68.25 34.38 25.58
N PRO A 260 67.14 35.10 25.88
CA PRO A 260 66.13 35.68 24.94
C PRO A 260 66.49 37.16 24.54
N PRO A 261 65.67 38.03 23.86
CA PRO A 261 64.20 38.02 23.68
C PRO A 261 63.60 38.63 22.36
N GLU A 262 62.31 39.02 22.43
CA GLU A 262 61.60 40.10 21.70
C GLU A 262 61.02 39.93 20.27
N SER A 263 59.68 39.87 20.24
CA SER A 263 58.77 40.66 19.38
C SER A 263 58.48 40.27 17.91
N GLY A 264 57.21 40.46 17.51
CA GLY A 264 56.87 41.06 16.22
C GLY A 264 56.56 40.16 15.00
N ALA A 265 55.43 39.47 14.97
CA ALA A 265 54.50 39.39 13.81
C ALA A 265 53.31 38.45 14.06
N GLU A 266 52.10 38.84 13.62
CA GLU A 266 50.99 37.89 13.47
C GLU A 266 51.17 37.09 12.17
N ALA A 267 51.30 35.77 12.27
CA ALA A 267 51.20 34.86 11.14
C ALA A 267 49.97 33.95 11.34
N GLN A 268 49.10 33.88 10.32
CA GLN A 268 47.93 33.00 10.37
C GLN A 268 48.36 31.52 10.41
N PRO A 269 47.69 30.66 11.19
CA PRO A 269 47.99 29.24 11.19
C PRO A 269 47.69 28.63 9.80
N PRO A 270 48.46 27.61 9.37
CA PRO A 270 48.23 26.96 8.07
C PRO A 270 46.86 26.27 8.02
N PRO A 271 46.24 26.16 6.83
CA PRO A 271 44.95 25.50 6.68
C PRO A 271 45.05 24.00 7.05
N PRO A 272 44.01 23.42 7.69
CA PRO A 272 44.00 22.01 8.06
C PRO A 272 43.97 21.09 6.84
N PRO A 273 44.43 19.83 6.96
CA PRO A 273 44.40 18.86 5.87
C PRO A 273 42.97 18.61 5.37
N ALA A 274 42.81 18.47 4.05
CA ALA A 274 41.50 18.44 3.38
C ALA A 274 40.52 17.37 3.93
N ALA A 275 41.04 16.25 4.44
CA ALA A 275 40.25 15.16 5.01
C ALA A 275 39.47 15.53 6.28
N ASP A 276 39.84 16.59 6.99
CA ASP A 276 39.12 17.08 8.17
C ASP A 276 38.20 18.27 7.84
N ALA A 277 38.56 19.09 6.85
CA ALA A 277 37.66 20.10 6.28
C ALA A 277 36.38 19.46 5.68
N GLU A 278 36.52 18.30 5.03
CA GLU A 278 35.38 17.54 4.50
C GLU A 278 34.43 17.04 5.62
N LYS A 279 34.98 16.67 6.79
CA LYS A 279 34.18 16.28 7.98
C LYS A 279 33.50 17.49 8.61
N GLU A 280 34.18 18.62 8.78
CA GLU A 280 33.57 19.84 9.33
C GLU A 280 32.45 20.40 8.43
N ALA A 281 32.61 20.31 7.10
CA ALA A 281 31.56 20.67 6.14
C ALA A 281 30.29 19.82 6.30
N ILE A 282 30.43 18.53 6.61
CA ILE A 282 29.31 17.62 6.92
C ILE A 282 28.68 17.96 8.28
N LEU A 283 29.49 18.31 9.30
CA LEU A 283 29.02 18.50 10.67
C LEU A 283 28.11 19.73 10.86
N LYS A 284 28.39 20.86 10.20
CA LYS A 284 27.71 22.14 10.49
C LYS A 284 26.46 22.46 9.64
N TRP A 285 26.03 21.60 8.72
CA TRP A 285 24.83 21.92 7.92
C TRP A 285 23.51 21.74 8.69
N VAL A 286 22.77 22.84 8.85
CA VAL A 286 21.34 22.84 9.14
C VAL A 286 20.60 23.16 7.84
N PRO A 287 19.67 22.31 7.37
CA PRO A 287 18.90 22.62 6.17
C PRO A 287 17.93 23.79 6.40
N GLN A 288 18.36 25.01 6.05
CA GLN A 288 17.42 25.97 5.47
C GLN A 288 17.35 25.66 3.97
N PRO A 289 16.18 25.24 3.43
CA PRO A 289 16.04 25.13 1.99
C PRO A 289 16.17 26.52 1.38
N ARG A 290 17.20 26.75 0.56
CA ARG A 290 17.27 27.98 -0.25
C ARG A 290 16.00 28.06 -1.06
N GLN A 291 15.22 29.13 -0.87
CA GLN A 291 14.31 29.58 -1.91
C GLN A 291 15.20 30.04 -3.07
N VAL A 292 15.39 29.16 -4.05
CA VAL A 292 15.90 29.56 -5.35
C VAL A 292 14.77 30.36 -5.99
N GLU A 293 14.89 31.68 -5.93
CA GLU A 293 14.13 32.55 -6.83
C GLU A 293 14.38 32.07 -8.26
N PRO A 294 13.34 31.97 -9.10
CA PRO A 294 13.51 31.40 -10.43
C PRO A 294 14.55 32.22 -11.21
N PRO A 295 15.47 31.57 -11.95
CA PRO A 295 16.27 32.27 -12.95
C PRO A 295 15.34 33.09 -13.87
N LEU A 296 15.81 34.24 -14.33
CA LEU A 296 15.02 35.18 -15.14
C LEU A 296 14.50 34.56 -16.45
N GLU A 297 15.10 33.46 -16.90
CA GLU A 297 14.57 32.58 -17.94
C GLU A 297 13.62 31.53 -17.37
N ALA A 298 12.42 31.99 -16.99
CA ALA A 298 11.35 31.09 -16.57
C ALA A 298 10.80 30.30 -17.76
N ARG A 299 11.28 29.05 -17.95
CA ARG A 299 10.57 28.02 -18.76
C ARG A 299 9.07 28.11 -18.50
N GLU A 300 8.26 28.25 -19.54
CA GLU A 300 6.82 28.50 -19.41
C GLU A 300 6.13 27.42 -18.57
N ARG A 301 5.73 27.78 -17.35
CA ARG A 301 5.02 26.90 -16.43
C ARG A 301 3.52 27.11 -16.56
N SER A 302 2.78 26.04 -16.89
CA SER A 302 1.34 26.04 -16.63
C SER A 302 1.11 26.01 -15.11
N THR A 303 -0.04 26.52 -14.66
CA THR A 303 -0.44 26.43 -13.24
C THR A 303 -0.86 25.01 -12.83
N PHE A 304 -0.96 24.09 -13.79
CA PHE A 304 -1.52 22.75 -13.59
C PHE A 304 -0.47 21.65 -13.59
N ASP A 305 0.67 21.84 -14.27
CA ASP A 305 1.76 20.86 -14.32
C ASP A 305 2.71 20.98 -13.12
N LEU A 306 3.15 19.85 -12.57
CA LEU A 306 4.16 19.79 -11.50
C LEU A 306 5.60 19.80 -12.01
N VAL A 307 5.77 19.80 -13.33
CA VAL A 307 7.01 19.52 -14.05
C VAL A 307 7.26 20.63 -15.06
N ASP A 308 8.52 21.06 -15.22
CA ASP A 308 8.86 22.07 -16.23
C ASP A 308 8.63 21.51 -17.65
N LYS A 309 8.02 22.28 -18.55
CA LYS A 309 7.84 21.87 -19.96
C LYS A 309 9.20 21.66 -20.65
N MET A 310 9.48 20.45 -21.11
CA MET A 310 10.54 20.18 -22.09
C MET A 310 9.95 20.14 -23.51
N GLN A 311 10.60 20.83 -24.44
CA GLN A 311 10.35 20.68 -25.87
C GLN A 311 11.18 19.51 -26.42
N TYR A 312 10.56 18.73 -27.29
CA TYR A 312 11.16 17.61 -28.01
C TYR A 312 10.93 17.78 -29.51
N LEU A 313 11.98 17.54 -30.29
CA LEU A 313 11.90 17.38 -31.75
C LEU A 313 11.56 15.92 -32.05
N PHE A 314 10.37 15.68 -32.58
CA PHE A 314 9.88 14.36 -32.96
C PHE A 314 10.13 14.09 -34.44
N VAL A 315 10.59 12.87 -34.75
CA VAL A 315 10.89 12.41 -36.10
C VAL A 315 10.34 11.00 -36.28
N ARG A 316 9.23 10.84 -37.01
CA ARG A 316 8.64 9.53 -37.32
C ARG A 316 9.08 9.07 -38.70
N VAL A 317 9.97 8.08 -38.73
CA VAL A 317 10.41 7.37 -39.93
C VAL A 317 9.44 6.20 -40.18
N VAL A 318 8.65 6.29 -41.26
CA VAL A 318 7.61 5.29 -41.55
C VAL A 318 8.13 4.21 -42.50
N ARG A 319 8.43 4.59 -43.75
CA ARG A 319 8.80 3.66 -44.83
C ARG A 319 9.58 4.34 -45.97
N ALA A 320 10.26 3.57 -46.81
CA ALA A 320 10.93 4.04 -48.03
C ALA A 320 10.52 3.23 -49.28
N ARG A 321 10.62 3.87 -50.45
CA ARG A 321 10.38 3.25 -51.77
C ARG A 321 11.56 3.48 -52.72
N SER A 322 11.65 2.64 -53.76
CA SER A 322 12.71 2.66 -54.78
C SER A 322 14.15 2.45 -54.28
N LEU A 323 14.32 1.85 -53.09
CA LEU A 323 15.63 1.41 -52.58
C LEU A 323 16.05 0.06 -53.19
N PRO A 324 17.36 -0.30 -53.22
CA PRO A 324 17.86 -1.49 -53.89
C PRO A 324 17.31 -2.79 -53.29
N GLY A 325 16.81 -3.70 -54.15
CA GLY A 325 16.17 -4.95 -53.75
C GLY A 325 17.05 -6.01 -53.06
N GLY A 326 18.32 -5.71 -52.77
CA GLY A 326 19.23 -6.53 -51.95
C GLY A 326 19.67 -5.89 -50.63
N ALA A 327 19.36 -4.60 -50.42
CA ALA A 327 19.80 -3.83 -49.26
C ALA A 327 19.09 -4.25 -47.96
N LYS A 328 19.73 -3.97 -46.82
CA LYS A 328 19.18 -4.07 -45.46
C LYS A 328 19.14 -2.67 -44.81
N PRO A 329 18.42 -1.70 -45.39
CA PRO A 329 18.58 -0.30 -45.02
C PRO A 329 18.18 -0.03 -43.56
N HIS A 330 18.96 0.81 -42.90
CA HIS A 330 18.57 1.53 -41.69
C HIS A 330 18.59 3.04 -41.96
N VAL A 331 17.85 3.80 -41.17
CA VAL A 331 17.86 5.26 -41.20
C VAL A 331 18.57 5.78 -39.95
N ARG A 332 19.59 6.61 -40.13
CA ARG A 332 20.25 7.38 -39.07
C ARG A 332 19.61 8.75 -39.04
N VAL A 333 19.13 9.16 -37.86
CA VAL A 333 18.57 10.50 -37.61
C VAL A 333 19.55 11.24 -36.70
N ALA A 334 19.98 12.44 -37.07
CA ALA A 334 20.89 13.25 -36.28
C ALA A 334 20.34 14.68 -36.07
N ALA A 335 20.33 15.14 -34.82
CA ALA A 335 19.93 16.49 -34.43
C ALA A 335 20.60 16.89 -33.11
N PHE A 336 20.91 18.18 -32.94
CA PHE A 336 21.55 18.73 -31.74
C PHE A 336 22.83 17.97 -31.31
N GLY A 337 23.64 17.55 -32.30
CA GLY A 337 24.87 16.76 -32.07
C GLY A 337 24.66 15.30 -31.63
N ARG A 338 23.42 14.82 -31.49
CA ARG A 338 23.09 13.43 -31.11
C ARG A 338 22.58 12.67 -32.34
N HIS A 339 22.90 11.39 -32.46
CA HIS A 339 22.44 10.55 -33.57
C HIS A 339 21.81 9.24 -33.07
N VAL A 340 20.82 8.72 -33.80
CA VAL A 340 20.13 7.46 -33.50
C VAL A 340 19.88 6.69 -34.80
N SER A 341 20.22 5.40 -34.83
CA SER A 341 19.90 4.50 -35.95
C SER A 341 18.58 3.77 -35.71
N THR A 342 17.74 3.61 -36.75
CA THR A 342 16.63 2.66 -36.73
C THR A 342 17.15 1.23 -36.63
N ARG A 343 16.26 0.29 -36.30
CA ARG A 343 16.46 -1.12 -36.66
C ARG A 343 16.55 -1.27 -38.18
N THR A 344 17.11 -2.38 -38.66
CA THR A 344 17.04 -2.74 -40.09
C THR A 344 15.58 -2.88 -40.54
N ALA A 345 15.29 -2.43 -41.76
CA ALA A 345 13.93 -2.38 -42.28
C ALA A 345 13.26 -3.75 -42.36
N ARG A 346 11.95 -3.80 -42.09
CA ARG A 346 11.10 -4.91 -42.52
C ARG A 346 10.82 -4.75 -44.02
N ARG A 347 10.89 -5.83 -44.77
CA ARG A 347 10.63 -5.83 -46.22
C ARG A 347 9.24 -6.36 -46.52
N ALA A 348 8.41 -5.49 -47.08
CA ALA A 348 7.12 -5.82 -47.69
C ALA A 348 7.16 -5.35 -49.17
N ALA A 349 6.09 -4.71 -49.66
CA ALA A 349 6.13 -3.91 -50.89
C ALA A 349 7.01 -2.65 -50.76
N PHE A 350 7.22 -2.19 -49.52
CA PHE A 350 8.12 -1.10 -49.14
C PHE A 350 9.15 -1.59 -48.11
N PHE A 351 10.17 -0.78 -47.84
CA PHE A 351 11.02 -0.94 -46.66
C PHE A 351 10.37 -0.18 -45.50
N GLU A 352 9.99 -0.86 -44.42
CA GLU A 352 9.14 -0.31 -43.35
C GLU A 352 9.84 -0.38 -41.99
N TRP A 353 9.71 0.70 -41.21
CA TRP A 353 10.31 0.84 -39.88
C TRP A 353 9.30 1.12 -38.78
N GLU A 354 8.34 2.03 -39.04
CA GLU A 354 7.38 2.57 -38.08
C GLU A 354 8.02 2.96 -36.73
N GLN A 355 9.06 3.80 -36.79
CA GLN A 355 9.83 4.23 -35.62
C GLN A 355 9.76 5.75 -35.46
N THR A 356 9.31 6.19 -34.28
CA THR A 356 9.34 7.61 -33.88
C THR A 356 10.51 7.84 -32.93
N PHE A 357 11.33 8.85 -33.24
CA PHE A 357 12.41 9.36 -32.41
C PHE A 357 11.99 10.66 -31.75
N ALA A 358 12.61 10.98 -30.62
CA ALA A 358 12.46 12.24 -29.89
C ALA A 358 13.83 12.73 -29.40
N PHE A 359 14.22 13.92 -29.84
CA PHE A 359 15.45 14.59 -29.43
C PHE A 359 15.08 15.70 -28.45
N ALA A 360 15.68 15.73 -27.26
CA ALA A 360 15.46 16.84 -26.33
C ALA A 360 16.01 18.13 -26.94
N ARG A 361 15.18 19.17 -27.05
CA ARG A 361 15.65 20.47 -27.53
C ARG A 361 16.43 21.16 -26.41
N ASP A 362 17.74 21.26 -26.59
CA ASP A 362 18.59 22.09 -25.74
C ASP A 362 18.57 23.53 -26.28
N PRO A 363 18.13 24.54 -25.49
CA PRO A 363 18.14 25.93 -25.94
C PRO A 363 19.55 26.52 -26.11
N LEU A 364 20.60 25.83 -25.63
CA LEU A 364 22.00 26.25 -25.71
C LEU A 364 22.77 25.58 -26.86
N ALA A 365 22.11 24.80 -27.73
CA ALA A 365 22.77 24.09 -28.83
C ALA A 365 22.71 24.87 -30.15
N ASP A 366 23.87 25.32 -30.64
CA ASP A 366 24.03 26.14 -31.86
C ASP A 366 23.59 25.46 -33.18
N SER A 367 23.17 24.19 -33.17
CA SER A 367 22.83 23.43 -34.38
C SER A 367 21.32 23.38 -34.62
N SER A 368 20.85 24.20 -35.56
CA SER A 368 19.45 24.22 -36.02
C SER A 368 19.11 23.11 -37.04
N THR A 369 20.04 22.23 -37.41
CA THR A 369 19.84 21.24 -38.48
C THR A 369 19.42 19.86 -37.97
N LEU A 370 18.43 19.27 -38.63
CA LEU A 370 18.00 17.88 -38.50
C LEU A 370 18.38 17.11 -39.78
N GLU A 371 19.28 16.14 -39.67
CA GLU A 371 19.65 15.22 -40.76
C GLU A 371 18.93 13.88 -40.62
N VAL A 372 18.47 13.32 -41.75
CA VAL A 372 17.89 11.96 -41.84
C VAL A 372 18.55 11.25 -43.03
N SER A 373 19.52 10.37 -42.76
CA SER A 373 20.30 9.64 -43.77
C SER A 373 20.02 8.13 -43.77
N VAL A 374 20.04 7.50 -44.94
CA VAL A 374 19.73 6.08 -45.15
C VAL A 374 20.99 5.30 -45.54
N TRP A 375 21.26 4.21 -44.84
CA TRP A 375 22.53 3.46 -44.88
C TRP A 375 22.32 1.96 -45.06
N ASP A 376 23.14 1.30 -45.89
CA ASP A 376 23.12 -0.14 -46.13
C ASP A 376 24.21 -0.88 -45.33
N LEU A 377 24.22 -0.64 -44.01
CA LEU A 377 25.15 -1.20 -43.02
C LEU A 377 24.39 -1.73 -41.79
N PRO A 378 25.03 -2.54 -40.92
CA PRO A 378 24.51 -2.80 -39.58
C PRO A 378 24.34 -1.49 -38.80
N PRO A 379 23.30 -1.34 -37.94
CA PRO A 379 23.06 -0.08 -37.22
C PRO A 379 24.12 0.24 -36.15
N GLU A 380 24.98 -0.74 -35.80
CA GLU A 380 26.02 -0.65 -34.77
C GLU A 380 27.44 -0.41 -35.34
N SER A 381 27.64 -0.40 -36.67
CA SER A 381 28.95 -0.08 -37.24
C SER A 381 29.22 1.42 -37.19
N GLY A 382 30.30 1.82 -36.51
CA GLY A 382 30.80 3.20 -36.55
C GLY A 382 31.27 3.59 -37.95
N LEU A 383 30.98 4.83 -38.34
CA LEU A 383 31.30 5.36 -39.67
C LEU A 383 32.80 5.67 -39.82
N ASN A 384 33.40 5.14 -40.87
CA ASN A 384 34.74 5.48 -41.37
C ASN A 384 34.62 6.10 -42.77
N ALA A 385 35.69 6.76 -43.24
CA ALA A 385 35.70 7.39 -44.57
C ALA A 385 35.55 6.41 -45.76
N ASP A 386 35.63 5.09 -45.53
CA ASP A 386 35.35 4.07 -46.54
C ASP A 386 33.86 3.72 -46.68
N ASP A 387 33.02 4.10 -45.71
CA ASP A 387 31.61 3.69 -45.60
C ASP A 387 30.64 4.46 -46.51
N ASP A 388 31.08 5.54 -47.17
CA ASP A 388 30.31 6.31 -48.17
C ASP A 388 29.70 5.41 -49.26
N LYS A 389 30.34 4.26 -49.55
CA LYS A 389 29.87 3.24 -50.51
C LYS A 389 28.51 2.62 -50.12
N HIS A 390 28.14 2.74 -48.84
CA HIS A 390 26.90 2.25 -48.24
C HIS A 390 25.85 3.35 -48.00
N PHE A 391 26.16 4.62 -48.28
CA PHE A 391 25.20 5.72 -48.19
C PHE A 391 24.21 5.68 -49.36
N LEU A 392 22.93 5.42 -49.05
CA LEU A 392 21.86 5.30 -50.04
C LEU A 392 21.27 6.68 -50.41
N GLY A 393 21.25 7.61 -49.46
CA GLY A 393 20.82 9.00 -49.62
C GLY A 393 20.22 9.58 -48.33
N GLY A 394 20.06 10.90 -48.27
CA GLY A 394 19.55 11.59 -47.07
C GLY A 394 18.76 12.85 -47.38
N ILE A 395 18.22 13.46 -46.33
CA ILE A 395 17.50 14.74 -46.34
C ILE A 395 17.89 15.55 -45.10
N CYS A 396 17.80 16.89 -45.20
CA CYS A 396 18.09 17.81 -44.10
C CYS A 396 16.93 18.81 -43.95
N PHE A 397 16.64 19.21 -42.71
CA PHE A 397 15.62 20.21 -42.35
C PHE A 397 16.23 21.25 -41.40
N ASP A 398 15.77 22.51 -41.49
CA ASP A 398 15.96 23.45 -40.37
C ASP A 398 14.86 23.20 -39.32
N VAL A 399 15.27 23.02 -38.07
CA VAL A 399 14.41 22.84 -36.89
C VAL A 399 13.46 24.03 -36.68
N SER A 400 13.82 25.20 -37.21
CA SER A 400 13.00 26.43 -37.21
C SER A 400 11.76 26.34 -38.11
N GLU A 401 11.81 25.51 -39.15
CA GLU A 401 10.69 25.28 -40.08
C GLU A 401 9.77 24.14 -39.60
N VAL A 402 10.19 23.37 -38.58
CA VAL A 402 9.46 22.21 -38.09
C VAL A 402 8.23 22.65 -37.25
N PRO A 403 7.00 22.29 -37.65
CA PRO A 403 5.78 22.80 -37.02
C PRO A 403 5.67 22.40 -35.54
N MET A 404 5.15 23.30 -34.71
CA MET A 404 4.85 23.03 -33.31
C MET A 404 3.46 22.39 -33.16
N ARG A 405 3.35 21.43 -32.24
CA ARG A 405 2.14 20.69 -31.86
C ARG A 405 2.06 20.62 -30.34
N ASP A 406 1.01 21.15 -29.74
CA ASP A 406 0.69 20.94 -28.31
C ASP A 406 -0.69 20.23 -28.22
N PRO A 407 -0.89 19.25 -27.32
CA PRO A 407 -2.19 18.59 -27.18
C PRO A 407 -3.32 19.60 -26.89
N PRO A 408 -4.50 19.51 -27.55
CA PRO A 408 -5.06 18.32 -28.18
C PRO A 408 -4.84 18.17 -29.70
N ASP A 409 -3.88 18.87 -30.31
CA ASP A 409 -3.71 18.89 -31.77
C ASP A 409 -3.55 17.49 -32.41
N SER A 410 -4.21 17.27 -33.55
CA SER A 410 -4.17 16.01 -34.30
C SER A 410 -2.75 15.68 -34.79
N PRO A 411 -2.34 14.39 -34.84
CA PRO A 411 -1.03 14.00 -35.32
C PRO A 411 -0.83 14.34 -36.80
N LEU A 412 0.31 14.96 -37.12
CA LEU A 412 0.66 15.38 -38.48
C LEU A 412 0.83 14.18 -39.44
N ALA A 413 0.30 14.34 -40.66
CA ALA A 413 0.38 13.30 -41.69
C ALA A 413 1.82 13.15 -42.23
N PRO A 414 2.37 11.92 -42.32
CA PRO A 414 3.72 11.70 -42.83
C PRO A 414 3.79 11.97 -44.34
N GLN A 415 4.80 12.74 -44.74
CA GLN A 415 5.01 13.21 -46.11
C GLN A 415 6.13 12.42 -46.79
N TRP A 416 6.15 12.39 -48.12
CA TRP A 416 7.23 11.77 -48.90
C TRP A 416 8.28 12.82 -49.26
N TYR A 417 9.52 12.59 -48.82
CA TYR A 417 10.69 13.37 -49.18
C TYR A 417 11.60 12.56 -50.09
N ARG A 418 12.17 13.21 -51.11
CA ARG A 418 13.11 12.60 -52.04
C ARG A 418 14.51 12.57 -51.42
N LEU A 419 15.21 11.45 -51.49
CA LEU A 419 16.58 11.33 -50.97
C LEU A 419 17.59 11.97 -51.92
N GLU A 420 18.54 12.70 -51.33
CA GLU A 420 19.62 13.41 -52.03
C GLU A 420 21.01 12.89 -51.62
N GLY A 421 22.05 13.32 -52.34
CA GLY A 421 23.47 13.04 -52.06
C GLY A 421 23.96 11.60 -52.29
N GLY A 422 23.11 10.58 -52.07
CA GLY A 422 23.54 9.19 -52.02
C GLY A 422 23.52 8.40 -53.34
N ARG A 423 23.89 7.12 -53.23
CA ARG A 423 24.03 6.19 -54.36
C ARG A 423 22.73 5.94 -55.14
N VAL A 424 21.55 6.18 -54.56
CA VAL A 424 20.25 5.78 -55.13
C VAL A 424 19.46 7.01 -55.62
N ARG A 425 19.47 7.26 -56.93
CA ARG A 425 18.71 8.36 -57.53
C ARG A 425 17.22 8.00 -57.65
N GLY A 426 16.36 8.80 -57.02
CA GLY A 426 14.90 8.62 -57.09
C GLY A 426 14.32 7.66 -56.04
N ALA A 427 15.04 7.44 -54.93
CA ALA A 427 14.46 6.88 -53.71
C ALA A 427 13.72 7.97 -52.92
N ASP A 428 12.56 7.61 -52.36
CA ASP A 428 11.79 8.50 -51.49
C ASP A 428 11.59 7.86 -50.10
N LEU A 429 11.68 8.67 -49.06
CA LEU A 429 11.52 8.32 -47.66
C LEU A 429 10.28 9.04 -47.09
N MET A 430 9.42 8.30 -46.40
CA MET A 430 8.19 8.83 -45.80
C MET A 430 8.41 9.16 -44.32
N VAL A 431 8.38 10.45 -43.98
CA VAL A 431 8.73 11.00 -42.66
C VAL A 431 7.67 11.99 -42.17
N ALA A 432 7.45 12.07 -40.87
CA ALA A 432 6.81 13.22 -40.22
C ALA A 432 7.78 13.86 -39.21
N THR A 433 7.87 15.18 -39.21
CA THR A 433 8.68 15.97 -38.27
C THR A 433 7.79 17.00 -37.57
N TRP A 434 7.93 17.13 -36.26
CA TRP A 434 7.23 18.17 -35.47
C TRP A 434 7.97 18.48 -34.17
N THR A 435 7.78 19.68 -33.63
CA THR A 435 8.18 20.01 -32.26
C THR A 435 6.97 19.87 -31.34
N GLY A 436 7.15 19.33 -30.14
CA GLY A 436 6.07 19.14 -29.18
C GLY A 436 6.59 18.94 -27.76
N THR A 437 5.68 18.77 -26.80
CA THR A 437 6.02 18.65 -25.38
C THR A 437 5.97 17.20 -24.86
N GLN A 438 6.42 16.98 -23.63
CA GLN A 438 6.30 15.68 -22.93
C GLN A 438 4.85 15.18 -22.75
N ALA A 439 3.84 15.99 -23.09
CA ALA A 439 2.42 15.64 -23.09
C ALA A 439 1.93 15.02 -24.42
N ASP A 440 2.73 15.05 -25.49
CA ASP A 440 2.40 14.43 -26.78
C ASP A 440 2.25 12.90 -26.62
N GLU A 441 1.15 12.31 -27.14
CA GLU A 441 0.89 10.87 -27.10
C GLU A 441 2.06 10.01 -27.62
N SER A 442 2.77 10.51 -28.64
CA SER A 442 3.92 9.86 -29.22
C SER A 442 5.11 9.78 -28.26
N PHE A 443 5.20 10.68 -27.27
CA PHE A 443 6.31 10.76 -26.31
C PHE A 443 6.45 9.49 -25.47
N ALA A 444 5.36 8.80 -25.14
CA ALA A 444 5.45 7.50 -24.48
C ALA A 444 6.07 6.43 -25.40
N SER A 445 5.73 6.45 -26.70
CA SER A 445 6.14 5.45 -27.69
C SER A 445 7.56 5.66 -28.27
N SER A 446 8.05 6.89 -28.27
CA SER A 446 9.25 7.31 -29.01
C SER A 446 10.56 6.75 -28.43
N TRP A 447 11.56 6.61 -29.29
CA TRP A 447 12.96 6.37 -28.93
C TRP A 447 13.63 7.71 -28.63
N LYS A 448 14.29 7.85 -27.47
CA LYS A 448 14.93 9.12 -27.08
C LYS A 448 16.40 9.08 -27.49
N ALA A 449 16.93 10.14 -28.09
CA ALA A 449 18.35 10.23 -28.44
C ALA A 449 19.27 10.23 -27.20
N ASP A 450 18.73 10.65 -26.06
CA ASP A 450 19.36 10.73 -24.74
C ASP A 450 19.48 9.34 -24.04
N THR A 451 18.94 8.28 -24.65
CA THR A 451 19.06 6.90 -24.18
C THR A 451 20.08 6.11 -25.01
N PRO A 452 20.90 5.23 -24.41
CA PRO A 452 21.87 4.43 -25.14
C PRO A 452 21.15 3.49 -26.12
N ALA A 453 21.59 3.51 -27.37
CA ALA A 453 20.82 2.98 -28.49
C ALA A 453 20.93 1.44 -28.61
N SER A 454 20.00 0.70 -27.99
CA SER A 454 19.78 -0.73 -28.31
C SER A 454 18.42 -1.30 -27.87
N HIS A 455 18.02 -1.10 -26.61
CA HIS A 455 17.03 -1.98 -25.97
C HIS A 455 15.80 -1.30 -25.37
N ALA A 456 14.69 -2.06 -25.31
CA ALA A 456 13.42 -1.60 -24.72
C ALA A 456 13.48 -1.42 -23.19
N SER A 457 14.52 -1.96 -22.55
CA SER A 457 14.82 -1.93 -21.11
C SER A 457 14.92 -0.52 -20.50
N SER A 458 15.18 0.52 -21.30
CA SER A 458 15.41 1.91 -20.88
C SER A 458 14.15 2.79 -20.88
N ARG A 459 13.00 2.28 -21.34
CA ARG A 459 11.75 3.04 -21.47
C ARG A 459 11.07 3.29 -20.12
N SER A 460 10.41 4.44 -19.99
CA SER A 460 9.48 4.69 -18.88
C SER A 460 8.22 3.84 -19.02
N LYS A 461 7.63 3.43 -17.89
CA LYS A 461 6.44 2.58 -17.85
C LYS A 461 5.69 2.65 -16.52
N VAL A 462 4.35 2.63 -16.60
CA VAL A 462 3.47 2.31 -15.48
C VAL A 462 3.17 0.80 -15.48
N TYR A 463 3.31 0.17 -14.32
CA TYR A 463 2.96 -1.22 -14.07
C TYR A 463 1.85 -1.32 -13.03
N VAL A 464 1.16 -2.46 -13.01
CA VAL A 464 0.17 -2.79 -11.99
C VAL A 464 0.58 -4.10 -11.33
N SER A 465 0.64 -4.14 -10.00
CA SER A 465 0.88 -5.37 -9.25
C SER A 465 -0.31 -6.34 -9.37
N PRO A 466 -0.10 -7.66 -9.38
CA PRO A 466 -1.20 -8.62 -9.38
C PRO A 466 -2.08 -8.45 -8.12
N LYS A 467 -3.38 -8.73 -8.25
CA LYS A 467 -4.32 -8.72 -7.13
C LYS A 467 -4.06 -9.95 -6.25
N LEU A 468 -3.47 -9.71 -5.08
CA LEU A 468 -3.13 -10.73 -4.11
C LEU A 468 -4.34 -11.12 -3.25
N TRP A 469 -4.34 -12.35 -2.75
CA TRP A 469 -5.36 -12.89 -1.83
C TRP A 469 -4.68 -13.72 -0.72
N TYR A 470 -5.27 -13.78 0.47
CA TYR A 470 -4.90 -14.81 1.44
C TYR A 470 -5.67 -16.10 1.17
N LEU A 471 -4.98 -17.19 0.84
CA LEU A 471 -5.55 -18.53 0.75
C LEU A 471 -5.45 -19.17 2.14
N ARG A 472 -6.59 -19.40 2.80
CA ARG A 472 -6.66 -20.10 4.09
C ARG A 472 -7.03 -21.56 3.86
N ALA A 473 -6.19 -22.47 4.32
CA ALA A 473 -6.43 -23.90 4.42
C ALA A 473 -6.47 -24.31 5.89
N THR A 474 -7.67 -24.50 6.45
CA THR A 474 -7.85 -25.13 7.76
C THR A 474 -7.77 -26.63 7.59
N VAL A 475 -6.71 -27.25 8.12
CA VAL A 475 -6.59 -28.72 8.20
C VAL A 475 -7.30 -29.17 9.46
N ILE A 476 -8.38 -29.96 9.32
CA ILE A 476 -9.26 -30.33 10.43
C ILE A 476 -8.77 -31.64 11.04
N GLU A 477 -8.87 -32.73 10.27
CA GLU A 477 -8.53 -34.10 10.68
C GLU A 477 -8.20 -34.98 9.46
N ALA A 478 -7.66 -36.17 9.71
CA ALA A 478 -7.55 -37.23 8.72
C ALA A 478 -8.14 -38.56 9.24
N GLN A 479 -8.64 -39.38 8.33
CA GLN A 479 -9.22 -40.70 8.60
C GLN A 479 -8.51 -41.76 7.74
N ASP A 480 -8.66 -43.03 8.12
CA ASP A 480 -8.05 -44.20 7.45
C ASP A 480 -6.51 -44.15 7.30
N THR A 481 -5.83 -43.42 8.18
CA THR A 481 -4.36 -43.34 8.26
C THR A 481 -3.77 -44.59 8.92
N LEU A 482 -3.93 -45.75 8.28
CA LEU A 482 -3.53 -47.07 8.77
C LEU A 482 -2.00 -47.26 8.79
N THR A 483 -1.34 -46.76 9.84
CA THR A 483 0.10 -46.96 10.07
C THR A 483 0.39 -48.23 10.86
N VAL A 484 1.29 -49.08 10.34
CA VAL A 484 1.80 -50.24 11.07
C VAL A 484 2.68 -49.79 12.25
N GLN A 485 2.32 -50.22 13.45
CA GLN A 485 2.88 -49.87 14.78
C GLN A 485 2.64 -48.41 15.24
N PRO A 486 1.81 -48.18 16.28
CA PRO A 486 1.26 -46.84 16.59
C PRO A 486 1.99 -46.05 17.68
N LYS A 487 3.10 -46.54 18.28
CA LYS A 487 3.58 -45.99 19.56
C LYS A 487 4.34 -44.65 19.50
N GLU A 488 5.00 -44.30 18.39
CA GLU A 488 5.93 -43.14 18.36
C GLU A 488 5.89 -42.30 17.05
N SER A 489 5.07 -42.67 16.07
CA SER A 489 4.99 -41.97 14.77
C SER A 489 4.11 -40.71 14.85
N GLY A 490 4.73 -39.54 14.70
CA GLY A 490 4.01 -38.27 14.58
C GLY A 490 3.52 -38.04 13.15
N ILE A 491 2.23 -37.75 12.98
CA ILE A 491 1.60 -37.46 11.67
C ILE A 491 1.49 -35.95 11.51
N SER A 492 1.84 -35.43 10.33
CA SER A 492 1.70 -34.01 9.98
C SER A 492 1.20 -33.87 8.55
N VAL A 493 0.57 -32.73 8.23
CA VAL A 493 0.15 -32.40 6.87
C VAL A 493 1.00 -31.24 6.39
N ARG A 494 1.78 -31.50 5.35
CA ARG A 494 2.49 -30.47 4.60
C ARG A 494 1.58 -29.95 3.50
N VAL A 495 1.45 -28.64 3.41
CA VAL A 495 0.66 -27.95 2.40
C VAL A 495 1.56 -26.97 1.67
N SER A 496 1.54 -27.01 0.35
CA SER A 496 2.39 -26.19 -0.51
C SER A 496 1.63 -25.49 -1.63
N LEU A 497 1.96 -24.22 -1.85
CA LEU A 497 1.48 -23.38 -2.93
C LEU A 497 2.67 -22.67 -3.59
N ALA A 498 3.01 -23.10 -4.82
CA ALA A 498 4.24 -22.68 -5.50
C ALA A 498 5.48 -22.83 -4.59
N PHE A 499 6.20 -21.74 -4.31
CA PHE A 499 7.38 -21.74 -3.43
C PHE A 499 7.05 -21.73 -1.93
N GLN A 500 5.79 -21.49 -1.54
CA GLN A 500 5.39 -21.44 -0.13
C GLN A 500 5.08 -22.85 0.37
N VAL A 501 5.70 -23.25 1.48
CA VAL A 501 5.48 -24.55 2.12
C VAL A 501 5.22 -24.33 3.61
N LEU A 502 4.09 -24.81 4.11
CA LEU A 502 3.78 -24.85 5.54
C LEU A 502 3.49 -26.29 5.97
N ARG A 503 3.66 -26.57 7.26
CA ARG A 503 3.36 -27.87 7.89
C ARG A 503 2.46 -27.62 9.09
N THR A 504 1.47 -28.50 9.31
CA THR A 504 0.76 -28.56 10.60
C THR A 504 1.68 -29.10 11.69
N ARG A 505 1.31 -28.89 12.95
CA ARG A 505 1.93 -29.56 14.10
C ARG A 505 1.86 -31.08 13.97
N ASN A 506 2.81 -31.79 14.58
CA ASN A 506 2.72 -33.25 14.68
C ASN A 506 1.54 -33.64 15.61
N ALA A 507 0.57 -34.36 15.06
CA ALA A 507 -0.48 -35.03 15.82
C ALA A 507 -0.05 -36.47 16.14
N VAL A 508 -0.40 -36.95 17.34
CA VAL A 508 -0.21 -38.35 17.75
C VAL A 508 -1.57 -39.04 17.75
N SER A 509 -1.72 -40.09 16.94
CA SER A 509 -2.99 -40.77 16.78
C SER A 509 -3.27 -41.72 17.96
N ARG A 510 -4.08 -41.26 18.94
CA ARG A 510 -4.56 -42.12 20.04
C ARG A 510 -5.68 -43.08 19.60
N ASN A 511 -6.52 -42.64 18.66
CA ASN A 511 -7.79 -43.31 18.31
C ASN A 511 -7.88 -43.66 16.80
N GLY A 512 -6.75 -43.76 16.09
CA GLY A 512 -6.72 -44.05 14.65
C GLY A 512 -6.78 -42.80 13.76
N ALA A 513 -7.59 -41.79 14.11
CA ALA A 513 -7.70 -40.52 13.38
C ALA A 513 -6.90 -39.38 14.06
N PRO A 514 -5.90 -38.76 13.38
CA PRO A 514 -5.26 -37.52 13.86
C PRO A 514 -6.12 -36.28 13.56
N SER A 515 -6.16 -35.33 14.49
CA SER A 515 -6.81 -34.02 14.33
C SER A 515 -5.86 -32.87 14.64
N TRP A 516 -6.03 -31.75 13.93
CA TRP A 516 -5.16 -30.57 14.01
C TRP A 516 -5.94 -29.28 14.29
N ASN A 517 -7.06 -29.07 13.58
CA ASN A 517 -7.81 -27.80 13.57
C ASN A 517 -6.92 -26.56 13.37
N GLU A 518 -5.92 -26.65 12.49
CA GLU A 518 -4.89 -25.62 12.30
C GLU A 518 -5.08 -24.84 10.99
N ASP A 519 -5.17 -23.51 11.11
CA ASP A 519 -5.22 -22.57 9.99
C ASP A 519 -3.81 -22.33 9.42
N LEU A 520 -3.56 -22.89 8.23
CA LEU A 520 -2.42 -22.51 7.38
C LEU A 520 -2.89 -21.41 6.41
N ILE A 521 -2.08 -20.35 6.26
CA ILE A 521 -2.40 -19.19 5.42
C ILE A 521 -1.25 -19.00 4.43
N PHE A 522 -1.59 -18.82 3.15
CA PHE A 522 -0.67 -18.59 2.04
C PHE A 522 -1.07 -17.31 1.29
N VAL A 523 -0.17 -16.74 0.50
CA VAL A 523 -0.50 -15.69 -0.48
C VAL A 523 -0.70 -16.31 -1.86
N ALA A 524 -1.86 -16.08 -2.45
CA ALA A 524 -2.16 -16.38 -3.85
C ALA A 524 -2.26 -15.08 -4.66
N ALA A 525 -2.20 -15.16 -5.99
CA ALA A 525 -2.26 -13.99 -6.86
C ALA A 525 -3.02 -14.26 -8.16
N GLU A 526 -3.82 -13.29 -8.58
CA GLU A 526 -4.49 -13.32 -9.88
C GLU A 526 -3.51 -13.08 -11.04
N PRO A 527 -3.69 -13.76 -12.19
CA PRO A 527 -4.77 -14.69 -12.51
C PRO A 527 -4.61 -16.07 -11.85
N LEU A 528 -5.70 -16.59 -11.29
CA LEU A 528 -5.79 -17.92 -10.68
C LEU A 528 -6.06 -18.99 -11.75
N GLY A 529 -5.09 -19.20 -12.64
CA GLY A 529 -5.15 -20.22 -13.70
C GLY A 529 -5.13 -21.65 -13.15
N GLU A 530 -5.50 -22.62 -13.99
CA GLU A 530 -5.62 -24.04 -13.60
C GLU A 530 -4.27 -24.66 -13.18
N ASP A 531 -3.16 -24.12 -13.69
CA ASP A 531 -1.79 -24.48 -13.29
C ASP A 531 -1.50 -24.20 -11.80
N GLN A 532 -2.21 -23.25 -11.18
CA GLN A 532 -2.06 -22.97 -9.75
C GLN A 532 -2.86 -23.99 -8.93
N LYS A 533 -2.16 -25.01 -8.44
CA LYS A 533 -2.69 -26.01 -7.52
C LYS A 533 -2.17 -25.81 -6.10
N LEU A 534 -3.05 -25.99 -5.11
CA LEU A 534 -2.69 -26.23 -3.72
C LEU A 534 -2.46 -27.74 -3.53
N VAL A 535 -1.27 -28.14 -3.14
CA VAL A 535 -0.92 -29.55 -2.90
C VAL A 535 -0.87 -29.81 -1.41
N LEU A 536 -1.53 -30.88 -0.97
CA LEU A 536 -1.55 -31.35 0.41
C LEU A 536 -0.95 -32.76 0.46
N SER A 537 0.20 -32.90 1.12
CA SER A 537 0.90 -34.16 1.30
C SER A 537 0.87 -34.60 2.77
N LEU A 538 0.37 -35.80 3.03
CA LEU A 538 0.38 -36.39 4.37
C LEU A 538 1.79 -36.95 4.66
N GLU A 539 2.45 -36.48 5.71
CA GLU A 539 3.82 -36.87 6.09
C GLU A 539 3.83 -37.56 7.46
N ILE A 540 4.35 -38.81 7.52
CA ILE A 540 4.64 -39.51 8.77
C ILE A 540 6.11 -39.33 9.13
N ARG A 541 6.39 -38.99 10.38
CA ARG A 541 7.76 -38.93 10.92
C ARG A 541 8.15 -40.25 11.58
N HIS A 542 9.24 -40.85 11.10
CA HIS A 542 9.93 -41.99 11.71
C HIS A 542 11.33 -41.54 12.16
N GLY A 543 11.45 -41.11 13.42
CA GLY A 543 12.70 -40.60 13.98
C GLY A 543 13.15 -39.28 13.35
N LYS A 544 14.23 -39.30 12.56
CA LYS A 544 14.68 -38.15 11.76
C LYS A 544 14.00 -38.05 10.39
N ASP A 545 13.54 -39.17 9.83
CA ASP A 545 13.04 -39.21 8.45
C ASP A 545 11.53 -38.90 8.40
N THR A 546 11.12 -38.21 7.33
CA THR A 546 9.70 -37.94 7.02
C THR A 546 9.32 -38.62 5.71
N VAL A 547 8.36 -39.55 5.77
CA VAL A 547 7.85 -40.28 4.60
C VAL A 547 6.50 -39.70 4.18
N VAL A 548 6.37 -39.37 2.89
CA VAL A 548 5.08 -38.97 2.30
C VAL A 548 4.23 -40.23 2.10
N VAL A 549 3.03 -40.23 2.68
CA VAL A 549 2.03 -41.31 2.57
C VAL A 549 1.28 -41.22 1.25
N GLY A 550 0.95 -39.99 0.85
CA GLY A 550 0.14 -39.69 -0.32
C GLY A 550 -0.11 -38.19 -0.47
N THR A 551 -0.71 -37.82 -1.61
CA THR A 551 -0.97 -36.42 -1.99
C THR A 551 -2.40 -36.21 -2.45
N ALA A 552 -2.96 -35.05 -2.14
CA ALA A 552 -4.19 -34.52 -2.72
C ALA A 552 -3.93 -33.14 -3.33
N GLU A 553 -4.57 -32.84 -4.46
CA GLU A 553 -4.44 -31.56 -5.19
C GLU A 553 -5.77 -30.82 -5.24
N ILE A 554 -5.72 -29.48 -5.20
CA ILE A 554 -6.88 -28.60 -5.37
C ILE A 554 -6.50 -27.47 -6.35
N PRO A 555 -7.11 -27.37 -7.54
CA PRO A 555 -6.90 -26.23 -8.43
C PRO A 555 -7.53 -24.97 -7.82
N LEU A 556 -6.80 -23.84 -7.80
CA LEU A 556 -7.26 -22.61 -7.13
C LEU A 556 -8.51 -21.99 -7.76
N SER A 557 -8.78 -22.27 -9.04
CA SER A 557 -10.03 -21.92 -9.72
C SER A 557 -11.28 -22.51 -9.05
N SER A 558 -11.14 -23.65 -8.35
CA SER A 558 -12.23 -24.33 -7.62
C SER A 558 -12.46 -23.84 -6.19
N VAL A 559 -11.71 -22.84 -5.71
CA VAL A 559 -11.72 -22.41 -4.30
C VAL A 559 -12.71 -21.26 -4.09
N GLU A 560 -13.64 -21.41 -3.14
CA GLU A 560 -14.61 -20.38 -2.79
C GLU A 560 -13.90 -19.07 -2.38
N ARG A 561 -14.27 -17.97 -3.03
CA ARG A 561 -13.87 -16.62 -2.66
C ARG A 561 -14.78 -16.08 -1.57
N ARG A 562 -14.22 -15.83 -0.39
CA ARG A 562 -14.94 -15.35 0.80
C ARG A 562 -14.68 -13.86 1.02
N VAL A 563 -15.74 -13.07 1.06
CA VAL A 563 -15.67 -11.63 1.32
C VAL A 563 -15.91 -11.30 2.80
N ASP A 564 -16.88 -11.96 3.43
CA ASP A 564 -17.30 -11.71 4.83
C ASP A 564 -16.86 -12.81 5.82
N ASP A 565 -17.22 -12.70 7.10
CA ASP A 565 -16.83 -13.66 8.13
C ASP A 565 -17.52 -15.05 8.06
N ARG A 566 -18.28 -15.35 6.99
CA ARG A 566 -19.07 -16.60 6.89
C ARG A 566 -18.22 -17.86 7.08
N LYS A 567 -18.83 -18.90 7.65
CA LYS A 567 -18.23 -20.25 7.70
C LYS A 567 -18.31 -20.86 6.30
N VAL A 568 -17.15 -21.22 5.73
CA VAL A 568 -17.05 -21.94 4.45
C VAL A 568 -17.28 -23.43 4.67
N ALA A 569 -17.87 -24.12 3.69
CA ALA A 569 -18.01 -25.57 3.71
C ALA A 569 -16.64 -26.25 3.86
N SER A 570 -16.57 -27.32 4.67
CA SER A 570 -15.42 -28.23 4.65
C SER A 570 -15.70 -29.40 3.71
N ARG A 571 -14.64 -29.94 3.11
CA ARG A 571 -14.71 -31.08 2.18
C ARG A 571 -13.73 -32.16 2.61
N TRP A 572 -14.12 -33.40 2.35
CA TRP A 572 -13.21 -34.54 2.37
C TRP A 572 -12.46 -34.62 1.05
N LEU A 573 -11.20 -35.01 1.14
CA LEU A 573 -10.30 -35.24 0.01
C LEU A 573 -9.74 -36.66 0.16
N ASP A 574 -9.94 -37.50 -0.85
CA ASP A 574 -9.23 -38.78 -0.94
C ASP A 574 -7.75 -38.49 -1.26
N VAL A 575 -6.83 -39.06 -0.46
CA VAL A 575 -5.39 -38.86 -0.61
C VAL A 575 -4.83 -39.99 -1.48
N LEU A 576 -4.30 -39.65 -2.66
CA LEU A 576 -3.73 -40.62 -3.59
C LEU A 576 -2.41 -41.16 -3.02
N PRO A 577 -2.23 -42.49 -2.87
CA PRO A 577 -1.00 -43.06 -2.34
C PRO A 577 0.17 -42.86 -3.30
N VAL A 578 1.33 -42.49 -2.77
CA VAL A 578 2.58 -42.40 -3.55
C VAL A 578 3.28 -43.76 -3.51
N GLU A 579 3.74 -44.25 -4.67
CA GLU A 579 4.46 -45.54 -4.75
C GLU A 579 5.87 -45.45 -4.13
N VAL A 580 5.99 -45.76 -2.84
CA VAL A 580 7.27 -45.78 -2.12
C VAL A 580 8.04 -47.08 -2.43
N THR A 581 8.86 -47.06 -3.47
CA THR A 581 9.76 -48.17 -3.85
C THR A 581 10.91 -48.36 -2.83
N ARG A 582 10.67 -49.11 -1.75
CA ARG A 582 11.70 -49.41 -0.72
C ARG A 582 12.24 -50.85 -0.85
N LYS A 583 13.50 -50.97 -1.27
CA LYS A 583 14.36 -52.20 -1.28
C LYS A 583 13.60 -53.54 -1.33
N GLY A 584 13.08 -53.89 -2.51
CA GLY A 584 12.78 -55.28 -2.88
C GLY A 584 11.56 -55.97 -2.25
N ARG A 585 10.76 -55.31 -1.40
CA ARG A 585 9.53 -55.90 -0.83
C ARG A 585 8.31 -55.13 -1.34
N LYS A 586 7.43 -55.81 -2.09
CA LYS A 586 6.15 -55.23 -2.56
C LYS A 586 5.35 -54.77 -1.34
N SER A 587 4.98 -53.49 -1.29
CA SER A 587 4.17 -52.97 -0.19
C SER A 587 2.76 -53.55 -0.26
N ARG A 588 2.16 -53.81 0.91
CA ARG A 588 0.77 -54.26 1.01
C ARG A 588 -0.16 -53.08 0.68
N HIS A 589 -1.30 -53.32 0.04
CA HIS A 589 -2.26 -52.27 -0.31
C HIS A 589 -2.52 -51.33 0.88
N MET A 590 -2.17 -50.05 0.71
CA MET A 590 -2.55 -48.99 1.64
C MET A 590 -3.95 -48.52 1.25
N THR A 591 -4.88 -48.59 2.20
CA THR A 591 -6.21 -47.98 2.06
C THR A 591 -6.07 -46.48 1.81
N SER A 592 -6.91 -45.92 0.94
CA SER A 592 -6.91 -44.49 0.63
C SER A 592 -7.23 -43.68 1.89
N SER A 593 -6.21 -43.02 2.44
CA SER A 593 -6.38 -42.11 3.57
C SER A 593 -7.24 -40.92 3.14
N ARG A 594 -8.03 -40.37 4.06
CA ARG A 594 -8.94 -39.25 3.80
C ARG A 594 -8.56 -38.05 4.63
N LEU A 595 -8.63 -36.85 4.03
CA LEU A 595 -8.24 -35.61 4.68
C LEU A 595 -9.41 -34.61 4.69
N HIS A 596 -9.79 -34.10 5.87
CA HIS A 596 -10.86 -33.13 6.04
C HIS A 596 -10.29 -31.71 6.06
N VAL A 597 -10.67 -30.89 5.08
CA VAL A 597 -10.10 -29.55 4.88
C VAL A 597 -11.19 -28.53 4.57
N ARG A 598 -11.03 -27.32 5.12
CA ARG A 598 -11.74 -26.12 4.68
C ARG A 598 -10.74 -25.22 3.95
N VAL A 599 -10.99 -24.92 2.68
CA VAL A 599 -10.11 -24.07 1.86
C VAL A 599 -10.89 -22.91 1.28
N CYS A 600 -10.39 -21.68 1.44
CA CYS A 600 -11.05 -20.47 0.94
C CYS A 600 -10.06 -19.35 0.60
N LEU A 601 -10.42 -18.51 -0.37
CA LEU A 601 -9.71 -17.30 -0.75
C LEU A 601 -10.33 -16.11 0.01
N ASP A 602 -9.63 -15.64 1.03
CA ASP A 602 -10.08 -14.60 1.97
C ASP A 602 -9.90 -13.19 1.38
N GLY A 603 -10.91 -12.73 0.63
CA GLY A 603 -10.94 -11.43 -0.04
C GLY A 603 -11.20 -10.23 0.88
N GLY A 604 -11.80 -10.46 2.05
CA GLY A 604 -12.06 -9.41 3.04
C GLY A 604 -10.79 -8.78 3.63
N TYR A 605 -9.63 -9.44 3.52
CA TYR A 605 -8.37 -8.92 4.04
C TYR A 605 -7.66 -8.06 2.99
N HIS A 606 -6.99 -7.01 3.47
CA HIS A 606 -5.84 -6.42 2.80
C HIS A 606 -4.65 -7.40 2.89
N VAL A 607 -3.98 -7.70 1.79
CA VAL A 607 -2.73 -8.46 1.78
C VAL A 607 -1.56 -7.48 1.81
N ALA A 608 -0.82 -7.46 2.93
CA ALA A 608 0.32 -6.57 3.07
C ALA A 608 1.55 -7.11 2.33
N ASP A 609 2.05 -6.34 1.36
CA ASP A 609 3.39 -6.48 0.76
C ASP A 609 4.42 -5.53 1.41
N GLU A 610 3.95 -4.36 1.87
CA GLU A 610 4.72 -3.35 2.59
C GLU A 610 4.67 -3.50 4.12
N PRO A 611 5.69 -3.03 4.85
CA PRO A 611 5.64 -2.96 6.31
C PRO A 611 4.64 -1.88 6.77
N PRO A 612 3.92 -2.08 7.88
CA PRO A 612 2.69 -1.33 8.20
C PRO A 612 2.89 0.15 8.54
N HIS A 613 4.13 0.61 8.72
CA HIS A 613 4.45 2.02 8.99
C HIS A 613 4.69 2.84 7.72
N SER A 614 4.95 2.20 6.58
CA SER A 614 5.21 2.85 5.28
C SER A 614 4.40 2.25 4.14
N SER A 615 3.24 1.70 4.49
CA SER A 615 2.27 1.15 3.55
C SER A 615 1.54 2.24 2.75
N SER A 616 1.31 1.94 1.48
CA SER A 616 0.75 2.82 0.46
C SER A 616 -0.73 2.56 0.16
N ASP A 617 -1.28 1.44 0.66
CA ASP A 617 -2.69 1.05 0.49
C ASP A 617 -3.12 0.13 1.65
N PHE A 618 -4.38 0.25 2.10
CA PHE A 618 -4.97 -0.59 3.15
C PHE A 618 -6.28 -1.27 2.70
N ARG A 619 -6.61 -1.21 1.40
CA ARG A 619 -7.84 -1.79 0.86
C ARG A 619 -7.86 -3.32 0.93
N PRO A 620 -9.05 -3.93 1.10
CA PRO A 620 -9.23 -5.37 0.99
C PRO A 620 -9.00 -5.87 -0.44
N SER A 621 -8.74 -7.16 -0.58
CA SER A 621 -8.47 -7.80 -1.88
C SER A 621 -9.72 -7.87 -2.77
N ALA A 622 -10.90 -8.02 -2.15
CA ALA A 622 -12.20 -7.96 -2.82
C ALA A 622 -12.56 -6.52 -3.24
N ARG A 623 -12.68 -6.28 -4.55
CA ARG A 623 -13.04 -4.97 -5.14
C ARG A 623 -14.39 -4.45 -4.64
N GLN A 624 -15.32 -5.37 -4.39
CA GLN A 624 -16.67 -5.07 -3.91
C GLN A 624 -16.68 -4.35 -2.55
N LEU A 625 -15.63 -4.49 -1.75
CA LEU A 625 -15.45 -3.81 -0.46
C LEU A 625 -14.61 -2.52 -0.54
N TRP A 626 -14.16 -2.10 -1.74
CA TRP A 626 -13.37 -0.88 -1.89
C TRP A 626 -14.25 0.34 -1.60
N ARG A 627 -13.72 1.29 -0.81
CA ARG A 627 -14.33 2.62 -0.68
C ARG A 627 -13.97 3.46 -1.93
N PRO A 628 -14.81 4.44 -2.32
CA PRO A 628 -14.45 5.44 -3.32
C PRO A 628 -13.17 6.20 -2.89
N PRO A 629 -12.40 6.77 -3.84
CA PRO A 629 -11.21 7.55 -3.51
C PRO A 629 -11.55 8.82 -2.72
N VAL A 630 -10.61 9.23 -1.87
CA VAL A 630 -10.65 10.47 -1.07
C VAL A 630 -10.00 11.62 -1.84
N GLY A 631 -9.04 11.33 -2.72
CA GLY A 631 -8.35 12.32 -3.55
C GLY A 631 -7.47 11.68 -4.61
N LEU A 632 -6.70 12.53 -5.28
CA LEU A 632 -5.60 12.17 -6.16
C LEU A 632 -4.28 12.64 -5.53
N VAL A 633 -3.24 11.85 -5.68
CA VAL A 633 -1.85 12.29 -5.46
C VAL A 633 -1.13 12.32 -6.80
N GLU A 634 -0.39 13.39 -7.01
CA GLU A 634 0.33 13.69 -8.23
C GLU A 634 1.82 13.84 -7.90
N LEU A 635 2.69 13.21 -8.68
CA LEU A 635 4.13 13.25 -8.54
C LEU A 635 4.76 13.71 -9.87
N GLY A 636 5.43 14.84 -9.85
CA GLY A 636 6.45 15.19 -10.84
C GLY A 636 7.81 14.66 -10.39
N ILE A 637 8.42 13.77 -11.18
CA ILE A 637 9.81 13.34 -11.02
C ILE A 637 10.65 14.18 -12.00
N ILE A 638 11.31 15.22 -11.47
CA ILE A 638 11.99 16.23 -12.28
C ILE A 638 13.35 15.70 -12.73
N GLY A 639 14.22 15.35 -11.79
CA GLY A 639 15.57 14.87 -12.07
C GLY A 639 16.40 14.67 -10.81
N CYS A 640 17.64 14.21 -10.96
CA CYS A 640 18.64 14.23 -9.88
C CYS A 640 19.69 15.33 -10.10
N ARG A 641 20.42 15.66 -9.03
CA ARG A 641 21.64 16.48 -9.07
C ARG A 641 22.78 15.79 -8.33
N GLY A 642 24.00 15.89 -8.87
CA GLY A 642 25.23 15.45 -8.22
C GLY A 642 25.25 13.97 -7.83
N LEU A 643 24.79 13.08 -8.72
CA LEU A 643 24.88 11.65 -8.48
C LEU A 643 26.33 11.16 -8.43
N LEU A 644 26.64 10.27 -7.49
CA LEU A 644 27.98 9.66 -7.42
C LEU A 644 28.14 8.49 -8.42
N PRO A 645 29.33 8.33 -9.04
CA PRO A 645 29.60 7.21 -9.96
C PRO A 645 29.47 5.85 -9.27
N MET A 646 28.60 4.98 -9.81
CA MET A 646 28.30 3.65 -9.28
C MET A 646 28.97 2.51 -10.06
N ARG A 647 29.44 2.81 -11.28
CA ARG A 647 30.22 1.94 -12.15
C ARG A 647 31.45 2.72 -12.65
N THR A 648 32.54 2.01 -12.91
CA THR A 648 33.63 2.51 -13.74
C THR A 648 33.62 1.78 -15.09
N VAL A 649 33.74 2.52 -16.18
CA VAL A 649 33.86 2.03 -17.56
C VAL A 649 35.04 2.77 -18.18
N ASP A 650 36.01 2.02 -18.71
CA ASP A 650 37.22 2.58 -19.35
C ASP A 650 37.97 3.62 -18.47
N GLY A 651 37.97 3.40 -17.16
CA GLY A 651 38.53 4.30 -16.15
C GLY A 651 37.64 5.50 -15.77
N LYS A 652 36.65 5.85 -16.60
CA LYS A 652 35.66 6.90 -16.33
C LYS A 652 34.59 6.41 -15.34
N GLY A 653 34.18 7.26 -14.41
CA GLY A 653 32.98 7.03 -13.60
C GLY A 653 31.70 7.19 -14.43
N SER A 654 30.71 6.32 -14.23
CA SER A 654 29.47 6.26 -15.02
C SER A 654 28.26 5.85 -14.17
N THR A 655 27.06 6.31 -14.55
CA THR A 655 25.76 6.00 -13.91
C THR A 655 24.64 5.89 -14.95
N ASP A 656 23.93 4.75 -14.95
CA ASP A 656 22.77 4.49 -15.80
C ASP A 656 21.49 4.64 -14.94
N ALA A 657 21.15 5.89 -14.59
CA ALA A 657 20.18 6.23 -13.55
C ALA A 657 18.72 6.18 -14.01
N PHE A 658 17.85 5.56 -13.21
CA PHE A 658 16.39 5.62 -13.34
C PHE A 658 15.70 5.71 -11.98
N ALA A 659 14.51 6.30 -11.95
CA ALA A 659 13.68 6.39 -10.75
C ALA A 659 12.51 5.39 -10.80
N VAL A 660 12.10 4.90 -9.63
CA VAL A 660 10.90 4.07 -9.46
C VAL A 660 10.05 4.64 -8.32
N ALA A 661 8.79 4.94 -8.62
CA ALA A 661 7.78 5.34 -7.65
C ALA A 661 6.74 4.23 -7.48
N LYS A 662 6.30 3.99 -6.23
CA LYS A 662 5.19 3.07 -5.92
C LYS A 662 4.16 3.78 -5.05
N TYR A 663 2.89 3.64 -5.43
CA TYR A 663 1.77 3.95 -4.56
C TYR A 663 0.59 3.00 -4.82
N GLY A 664 0.23 2.23 -3.80
CA GLY A 664 -0.74 1.14 -3.89
C GLY A 664 -0.35 0.12 -4.96
N PRO A 665 -1.29 -0.37 -5.78
CA PRO A 665 -0.98 -1.38 -6.80
C PRO A 665 -0.28 -0.81 -8.04
N LYS A 666 -0.19 0.52 -8.21
CA LYS A 666 0.45 1.14 -9.38
C LYS A 666 1.91 1.48 -9.07
N TRP A 667 2.80 0.99 -9.93
CA TRP A 667 4.22 1.31 -9.96
C TRP A 667 4.51 2.18 -11.18
N ALA A 668 5.42 3.14 -11.07
CA ALA A 668 5.92 3.95 -12.16
C ALA A 668 7.45 3.84 -12.22
N ARG A 669 8.01 3.69 -13.41
CA ARG A 669 9.45 3.72 -13.68
C ARG A 669 9.74 4.80 -14.72
N THR A 670 10.71 5.67 -14.45
CA THR A 670 11.18 6.67 -15.42
C THR A 670 12.13 6.06 -16.46
N ARG A 671 12.39 6.80 -17.53
CA ARG A 671 13.43 6.41 -18.51
C ARG A 671 14.79 6.27 -17.83
N THR A 672 15.61 5.33 -18.29
CA THR A 672 17.01 5.25 -17.86
C THR A 672 17.83 6.31 -18.61
N MET A 673 18.43 7.26 -17.89
CA MET A 673 19.40 8.21 -18.45
C MET A 673 20.80 7.62 -18.26
N ALA A 674 21.58 7.48 -19.33
CA ALA A 674 22.92 6.88 -19.25
C ALA A 674 24.02 7.95 -19.11
N ASP A 675 25.13 7.54 -18.50
CA ASP A 675 26.36 8.32 -18.28
C ASP A 675 26.14 9.76 -17.78
N SER A 676 25.12 9.97 -16.95
CA SER A 676 24.66 11.28 -16.51
C SER A 676 24.56 11.35 -14.98
N PHE A 677 25.24 12.34 -14.39
CA PHE A 677 25.21 12.61 -12.95
C PHE A 677 24.07 13.56 -12.53
N ASP A 678 23.50 14.30 -13.47
CA ASP A 678 22.39 15.23 -13.28
C ASP A 678 21.18 14.86 -14.19
N PRO A 679 20.65 13.63 -14.11
CA PRO A 679 19.65 13.13 -15.04
C PRO A 679 18.31 13.84 -14.88
N ALA A 680 17.88 14.56 -15.92
CA ALA A 680 16.53 15.12 -16.02
C ALA A 680 15.56 14.12 -16.66
N TRP A 681 14.51 13.75 -15.93
CA TRP A 681 13.43 12.88 -16.41
C TRP A 681 12.22 13.70 -16.88
N ASN A 682 11.76 14.62 -16.04
CA ASN A 682 10.56 15.44 -16.24
C ASN A 682 9.32 14.60 -16.61
N GLU A 683 8.98 13.64 -15.73
CA GLU A 683 7.82 12.75 -15.90
C GLU A 683 6.79 12.96 -14.77
N GLN A 684 5.50 13.06 -15.13
CA GLN A 684 4.38 13.25 -14.18
C GLN A 684 3.49 12.02 -14.08
N TYR A 685 3.10 11.64 -12.85
CA TYR A 685 2.33 10.44 -12.55
C TYR A 685 1.19 10.72 -11.56
N THR A 686 0.05 10.02 -11.69
CA THR A 686 -1.15 10.25 -10.88
C THR A 686 -1.78 8.96 -10.31
N TRP A 687 -2.21 9.02 -9.04
CA TRP A 687 -2.79 7.88 -8.31
C TRP A 687 -4.03 8.27 -7.49
N PRO A 688 -5.07 7.39 -7.42
CA PRO A 688 -6.18 7.55 -6.50
C PRO A 688 -5.79 7.21 -5.05
N VAL A 689 -5.94 8.18 -4.16
CA VAL A 689 -5.71 8.06 -2.71
C VAL A 689 -6.97 7.58 -2.03
N TYR A 690 -6.88 6.49 -1.27
CA TYR A 690 -8.01 5.91 -0.52
C TYR A 690 -7.94 6.17 0.99
N ASP A 691 -6.77 6.54 1.51
CA ASP A 691 -6.56 6.85 2.92
C ASP A 691 -5.42 7.86 3.06
N PRO A 692 -5.60 9.02 3.73
CA PRO A 692 -4.58 10.07 3.80
C PRO A 692 -3.31 9.64 4.57
N CYS A 693 -3.38 8.59 5.38
CA CYS A 693 -2.26 8.14 6.22
C CYS A 693 -1.25 7.26 5.47
N THR A 694 -1.47 7.01 4.19
CA THR A 694 -0.61 6.21 3.31
C THR A 694 0.65 6.96 2.87
N VAL A 695 1.67 6.20 2.47
CA VAL A 695 3.00 6.70 2.10
C VAL A 695 3.28 6.46 0.62
N LEU A 696 3.66 7.51 -0.11
CA LEU A 696 4.27 7.44 -1.43
C LEU A 696 5.76 7.12 -1.27
N THR A 697 6.23 6.06 -1.92
CA THR A 697 7.66 5.68 -1.90
C THR A 697 8.28 5.94 -3.27
N VAL A 698 9.41 6.65 -3.29
CA VAL A 698 10.21 6.95 -4.50
C VAL A 698 11.65 6.52 -4.26
N ALA A 699 12.29 5.94 -5.27
CA ALA A 699 13.67 5.47 -5.21
C ALA A 699 14.42 5.75 -6.51
N VAL A 700 15.75 5.83 -6.42
CA VAL A 700 16.65 5.91 -7.58
C VAL A 700 17.57 4.69 -7.59
N PHE A 701 17.81 4.15 -8.78
CA PHE A 701 18.66 3.00 -9.04
C PHE A 701 19.60 3.28 -10.21
N ASP A 702 20.81 2.75 -10.11
CA ASP A 702 21.73 2.56 -11.23
C ASP A 702 21.46 1.18 -11.85
N GLY A 703 21.32 1.10 -13.18
CA GLY A 703 20.93 -0.14 -13.84
C GLY A 703 21.22 -0.17 -15.33
N SER A 704 22.44 -0.62 -15.64
CA SER A 704 22.84 -1.03 -16.98
C SER A 704 22.12 -2.31 -17.43
N MET A 705 22.27 -2.66 -18.71
CA MET A 705 21.48 -3.68 -19.42
C MET A 705 21.44 -5.02 -18.67
N ASP A 706 22.60 -5.66 -18.49
CA ASP A 706 22.68 -7.04 -17.96
C ASP A 706 23.07 -7.14 -16.48
N ALA A 707 23.54 -6.04 -15.87
CA ALA A 707 24.01 -6.02 -14.48
C ALA A 707 22.87 -6.03 -13.44
N ALA A 708 23.18 -6.42 -12.20
CA ALA A 708 22.30 -6.23 -11.04
C ALA A 708 21.99 -4.73 -10.83
N CYS A 709 20.75 -4.38 -10.50
CA CYS A 709 20.35 -2.98 -10.30
C CYS A 709 20.74 -2.51 -8.90
N ARG A 710 21.64 -1.53 -8.83
CA ARG A 710 22.17 -1.01 -7.55
C ARG A 710 21.30 0.14 -7.07
N PRO A 711 20.73 0.10 -5.85
CA PRO A 711 19.99 1.24 -5.30
C PRO A 711 20.93 2.42 -5.01
N MET A 712 20.43 3.64 -5.18
CA MET A 712 21.15 4.88 -4.87
C MET A 712 20.49 5.67 -3.72
N GLY A 713 19.17 5.57 -3.51
CA GLY A 713 18.50 6.21 -2.38
C GLY A 713 16.99 6.03 -2.38
N LYS A 714 16.38 6.15 -1.19
CA LYS A 714 14.94 5.94 -0.94
C LYS A 714 14.34 7.15 -0.22
N ILE A 715 13.18 7.60 -0.69
CA ILE A 715 12.41 8.70 -0.10
C ILE A 715 10.97 8.23 0.12
N ARG A 716 10.38 8.70 1.22
CA ARG A 716 9.03 8.36 1.68
C ARG A 716 8.29 9.63 2.03
N ILE A 717 7.14 9.85 1.39
CA ILE A 717 6.31 11.05 1.56
C ILE A 717 4.93 10.61 2.02
N ARG A 718 4.56 10.92 3.27
CA ARG A 718 3.25 10.59 3.82
C ARG A 718 2.22 11.64 3.42
N ILE A 719 1.12 11.22 2.80
CA ILE A 719 0.15 12.12 2.15
C ILE A 719 -0.54 13.06 3.17
N SER A 720 -0.72 12.63 4.41
CA SER A 720 -1.30 13.46 5.48
C SER A 720 -0.42 14.63 5.93
N THR A 721 0.85 14.70 5.48
CA THR A 721 1.74 15.85 5.71
C THR A 721 1.65 16.93 4.62
N LEU A 722 0.85 16.69 3.57
CA LEU A 722 0.61 17.63 2.46
C LEU A 722 -0.65 18.47 2.72
N GLU A 723 -0.57 19.78 2.52
CA GLU A 723 -1.76 20.64 2.41
C GLU A 723 -2.54 20.31 1.12
N THR A 724 -3.87 20.50 1.15
CA THR A 724 -4.75 20.27 -0.01
C THR A 724 -4.47 21.25 -1.12
N ASP A 725 -4.40 20.75 -2.35
CA ASP A 725 -4.17 21.49 -3.61
C ASP A 725 -2.86 22.30 -3.68
N ARG A 726 -1.99 22.16 -2.67
CA ARG A 726 -0.67 22.80 -2.65
C ARG A 726 0.37 21.90 -3.31
N ALA A 727 1.04 22.42 -4.34
CA ALA A 727 2.23 21.79 -4.91
C ALA A 727 3.46 22.03 -4.02
N TYR A 728 4.16 20.96 -3.68
CA TYR A 728 5.42 20.95 -2.93
C TYR A 728 6.56 20.53 -3.86
N ARG A 729 7.34 21.49 -4.36
CA ARG A 729 8.60 21.23 -5.08
C ARG A 729 9.79 21.39 -4.14
N GLY A 730 10.76 20.49 -4.23
CA GLY A 730 12.01 20.58 -3.48
C GLY A 730 13.00 19.48 -3.85
N SER A 731 14.27 19.66 -3.47
CA SER A 731 15.28 18.63 -3.58
C SER A 731 15.37 17.80 -2.29
N TYR A 732 15.63 16.50 -2.45
CA TYR A 732 15.67 15.51 -1.38
C TYR A 732 16.99 14.74 -1.45
N PRO A 733 17.77 14.63 -0.36
CA PRO A 733 19.04 13.91 -0.39
C PRO A 733 18.82 12.42 -0.59
N LEU A 734 19.51 11.84 -1.58
CA LEU A 734 19.59 10.40 -1.77
C LEU A 734 20.62 9.84 -0.79
N LEU A 735 20.16 9.01 0.13
CA LEU A 735 20.96 8.44 1.22
C LEU A 735 20.94 6.92 1.12
N LEU A 736 22.12 6.31 1.20
CA LEU A 736 22.31 4.87 1.12
C LEU A 736 23.22 4.40 2.27
N VAL A 737 22.83 3.30 2.93
CA VAL A 737 23.69 2.61 3.89
C VAL A 737 24.57 1.62 3.12
N LEU A 738 25.89 1.76 3.23
CA LEU A 738 26.87 0.80 2.74
C LEU A 738 27.74 0.32 3.91
N PRO A 739 28.45 -0.82 3.82
CA PRO A 739 29.43 -1.25 4.83
C PRO A 739 30.58 -0.24 5.11
N SER A 740 30.74 0.79 4.27
CA SER A 740 31.66 1.90 4.48
C SER A 740 31.10 3.05 5.32
N GLY A 741 29.83 3.01 5.72
CA GLY A 741 29.09 4.14 6.30
C GLY A 741 27.89 4.56 5.45
N VAL A 742 27.08 5.50 5.95
CA VAL A 742 25.99 6.10 5.17
C VAL A 742 26.57 7.13 4.21
N LYS A 743 26.40 6.91 2.90
CA LYS A 743 26.84 7.83 1.85
C LYS A 743 25.65 8.64 1.32
N ARG A 744 25.92 9.90 1.02
CA ARG A 744 25.04 10.76 0.22
C ARG A 744 25.33 10.47 -1.25
N MET A 745 24.38 9.88 -1.95
CA MET A 745 24.51 9.46 -3.35
C MET A 745 24.07 10.53 -4.36
N GLY A 746 23.56 11.67 -3.87
CA GLY A 746 23.15 12.85 -4.65
C GLY A 746 21.94 13.55 -4.02
N GLU A 747 21.22 14.33 -4.83
CA GLU A 747 19.88 14.86 -4.54
C GLU A 747 18.90 14.46 -5.66
N ILE A 748 17.60 14.35 -5.36
CA ILE A 748 16.52 14.23 -6.34
C ILE A 748 15.50 15.37 -6.17
N GLU A 749 15.16 16.05 -7.26
CA GLU A 749 14.07 17.02 -7.33
C GLU A 749 12.74 16.30 -7.54
N LEU A 750 11.81 16.50 -6.60
CA LEU A 750 10.44 15.99 -6.67
C LEU A 750 9.45 17.14 -6.49
N ALA A 751 8.33 17.05 -7.20
CA ALA A 751 7.16 17.90 -7.01
C ALA A 751 5.94 17.03 -6.65
N VAL A 752 5.21 17.36 -5.58
CA VAL A 752 4.06 16.56 -5.12
C VAL A 752 2.86 17.45 -4.83
N ARG A 753 1.67 17.09 -5.33
CA ARG A 753 0.38 17.71 -4.98
C ARG A 753 -0.61 16.64 -4.50
N PHE A 754 -1.47 17.00 -3.54
CA PHE A 754 -2.61 16.19 -3.12
C PHE A 754 -3.92 16.96 -3.36
N THR A 755 -4.72 16.49 -4.31
CA THR A 755 -5.97 17.12 -4.74
C THR A 755 -7.15 16.34 -4.17
N PRO A 756 -7.95 16.90 -3.24
CA PRO A 756 -9.11 16.18 -2.68
C PRO A 756 -10.21 16.00 -3.73
N ALA A 757 -10.79 14.79 -3.81
CA ALA A 757 -11.85 14.44 -4.76
C ALA A 757 -13.26 14.47 -4.12
N ARG A 758 -13.35 14.88 -2.86
CA ARG A 758 -14.55 14.90 -2.03
C ARG A 758 -14.54 16.13 -1.12
N SER A 759 -15.65 16.35 -0.42
CA SER A 759 -15.75 17.43 0.56
C SER A 759 -14.68 17.30 1.65
N THR A 760 -14.29 18.42 2.26
CA THR A 760 -13.40 18.41 3.43
C THR A 760 -13.99 17.59 4.57
N LEU A 761 -15.32 17.55 4.71
CA LEU A 761 -16.01 16.76 5.74
C LEU A 761 -15.84 15.23 5.53
N ASP A 762 -15.90 14.73 4.29
CA ASP A 762 -15.60 13.33 3.97
C ASP A 762 -14.17 12.96 4.38
N LEU A 763 -13.21 13.84 4.03
CA LEU A 763 -11.79 13.69 4.33
C LEU A 763 -11.51 13.71 5.85
N LEU A 764 -12.22 14.54 6.62
CA LEU A 764 -12.13 14.54 8.08
C LEU A 764 -12.79 13.30 8.71
N HIS A 765 -13.94 12.85 8.18
CA HIS A 765 -14.64 11.64 8.64
C HIS A 765 -13.79 10.37 8.52
N MET A 766 -12.94 10.27 7.48
CA MET A 766 -11.98 9.16 7.35
C MET A 766 -11.10 8.96 8.58
N TYR A 767 -10.76 10.03 9.33
CA TYR A 767 -9.93 9.90 10.53
C TYR A 767 -10.59 9.12 11.68
N GLY A 768 -11.93 9.09 11.75
CA GLY A 768 -12.66 8.24 12.71
C GLY A 768 -12.69 6.76 12.33
N GLN A 769 -12.48 6.43 11.05
CA GLN A 769 -12.66 5.08 10.52
C GLN A 769 -11.41 4.20 10.70
N PRO A 770 -11.57 2.88 10.94
CA PRO A 770 -10.44 1.95 10.97
C PRO A 770 -9.69 1.97 9.64
N MET A 771 -8.36 1.96 9.71
CA MET A 771 -7.46 1.92 8.55
C MET A 771 -7.53 0.55 7.84
N GLN A 772 -7.58 -0.53 8.63
CA GLN A 772 -7.63 -1.91 8.12
C GLN A 772 -9.07 -2.38 7.87
N PRO A 773 -9.30 -3.33 6.94
CA PRO A 773 -10.61 -3.93 6.71
C PRO A 773 -11.19 -4.67 7.93
N LEU A 774 -12.51 -4.76 8.03
CA LEU A 774 -13.22 -5.28 9.21
C LEU A 774 -12.73 -6.67 9.67
N ILE A 775 -12.42 -7.57 8.73
CA ILE A 775 -12.00 -8.94 9.04
C ILE A 775 -10.66 -9.00 9.80
N HIS A 776 -9.79 -7.99 9.68
CA HIS A 776 -8.55 -7.90 10.48
C HIS A 776 -8.83 -7.73 11.99
N HIS A 777 -10.02 -7.23 12.34
CA HIS A 777 -10.47 -7.08 13.72
C HIS A 777 -11.29 -8.29 14.20
N LEU A 778 -12.06 -8.93 13.31
CA LEU A 778 -12.84 -10.14 13.61
C LEU A 778 -11.96 -11.40 13.73
N ARG A 779 -10.97 -11.56 12.84
CA ARG A 779 -10.03 -12.70 12.81
C ARG A 779 -8.59 -12.22 12.57
N PRO A 780 -7.91 -11.67 13.59
CA PRO A 780 -6.55 -11.16 13.45
C PRO A 780 -5.55 -12.28 13.08
N ILE A 781 -4.74 -12.04 12.04
CA ILE A 781 -3.62 -12.93 11.69
C ILE A 781 -2.58 -12.92 12.82
N ARG A 782 -2.13 -14.10 13.24
CA ARG A 782 -1.16 -14.28 14.35
C ARG A 782 0.16 -13.57 14.03
N GLY A 783 0.75 -12.90 15.02
CA GLY A 783 2.00 -12.14 14.89
C GLY A 783 3.09 -12.81 14.02
N PRO A 784 3.57 -14.02 14.36
CA PRO A 784 4.66 -14.68 13.63
C PRO A 784 4.31 -15.10 12.19
N GLN A 785 3.04 -15.15 11.80
CA GLN A 785 2.64 -15.47 10.41
C GLN A 785 2.72 -14.25 9.48
N ARG A 786 2.74 -13.02 10.01
CA ARG A 786 2.60 -11.79 9.20
C ARG A 786 3.82 -11.54 8.30
N GLU A 787 5.03 -11.69 8.84
CA GLU A 787 6.26 -11.39 8.08
C GLU A 787 6.54 -12.41 6.97
N PRO A 788 6.41 -13.74 7.18
CA PRO A 788 6.49 -14.71 6.09
C PRO A 788 5.46 -14.45 4.98
N LEU A 789 4.22 -14.07 5.33
CA LEU A 789 3.19 -13.70 4.35
C LEU A 789 3.58 -12.44 3.55
N ARG A 790 4.18 -11.43 4.20
CA ARG A 790 4.65 -10.21 3.55
C ARG A 790 5.79 -10.49 2.56
N LEU A 791 6.77 -11.31 2.96
CA LEU A 791 7.89 -11.71 2.10
C LEU A 791 7.42 -12.60 0.93
N ALA A 792 6.38 -13.43 1.13
CA ALA A 792 5.74 -14.18 0.06
C ALA A 792 5.00 -13.25 -0.93
N ALA A 793 4.22 -12.27 -0.44
CA ALA A 793 3.57 -11.26 -1.26
C ALA A 793 4.58 -10.48 -2.13
N ALA A 794 5.66 -9.98 -1.51
CA ALA A 794 6.74 -9.30 -2.22
C ALA A 794 7.42 -10.18 -3.28
N SER A 795 7.64 -11.47 -2.98
CA SER A 795 8.21 -12.45 -3.93
C SER A 795 7.31 -12.66 -5.15
N ILE A 796 5.99 -12.73 -4.96
CA ILE A 796 5.03 -12.91 -6.05
C ILE A 796 4.94 -11.64 -6.92
N ILE A 797 4.93 -10.45 -6.31
CA ILE A 797 4.96 -9.19 -7.05
C ILE A 797 6.26 -9.07 -7.87
N ALA A 798 7.42 -9.39 -7.28
CA ALA A 798 8.70 -9.37 -7.99
C ALA A 798 8.72 -10.34 -9.18
N GLY A 799 8.20 -11.56 -9.01
CA GLY A 799 8.07 -12.55 -10.08
C GLY A 799 7.03 -12.21 -11.16
N HIS A 800 6.07 -11.32 -10.86
CA HIS A 800 5.13 -10.80 -11.86
C HIS A 800 5.74 -9.64 -12.66
N LEU A 801 6.33 -8.66 -11.98
CA LEU A 801 6.90 -7.47 -12.62
C LEU A 801 8.15 -7.76 -13.46
N SER A 802 8.90 -8.82 -13.13
CA SER A 802 10.05 -9.27 -13.94
C SER A 802 9.66 -9.83 -15.31
N ARG A 803 8.42 -10.29 -15.50
CA ARG A 803 7.89 -10.82 -16.78
C ARG A 803 7.27 -9.74 -17.69
N SER A 804 7.33 -8.48 -17.29
CA SER A 804 6.77 -7.37 -18.07
C SER A 804 7.86 -6.64 -18.86
N GLU A 805 7.51 -5.96 -19.95
CA GLU A 805 8.49 -5.24 -20.79
C GLU A 805 8.33 -3.71 -20.71
N PRO A 806 9.37 -2.91 -20.42
CA PRO A 806 10.65 -3.31 -19.82
C PRO A 806 10.48 -3.96 -18.43
N SER A 807 11.37 -4.87 -18.06
CA SER A 807 11.27 -5.61 -16.80
C SER A 807 11.75 -4.78 -15.60
N LEU A 808 11.11 -5.00 -14.45
CA LEU A 808 11.65 -4.58 -13.15
C LEU A 808 12.40 -5.77 -12.56
N LYS A 809 13.73 -5.63 -12.39
CA LYS A 809 14.59 -6.66 -11.80
C LYS A 809 14.15 -6.94 -10.35
N ARG A 810 14.25 -8.20 -9.90
CA ARG A 810 13.77 -8.66 -8.57
C ARG A 810 14.29 -7.79 -7.43
N GLU A 811 15.56 -7.38 -7.50
CA GLU A 811 16.25 -6.52 -6.53
C GLU A 811 15.50 -5.20 -6.31
N VAL A 812 15.12 -4.52 -7.39
CA VAL A 812 14.39 -3.23 -7.39
C VAL A 812 13.08 -3.36 -6.64
N VAL A 813 12.29 -4.40 -6.95
CA VAL A 813 10.99 -4.66 -6.30
C VAL A 813 11.16 -5.00 -4.82
N MET A 814 12.09 -5.90 -4.49
CA MET A 814 12.35 -6.29 -3.11
C MET A 814 12.86 -5.12 -2.26
N TRP A 815 13.72 -4.26 -2.81
CA TRP A 815 14.25 -3.11 -2.10
C TRP A 815 13.20 -2.00 -1.93
N MET A 816 12.31 -1.80 -2.91
CA MET A 816 11.15 -0.92 -2.77
C MET A 816 10.22 -1.37 -1.64
N LEU A 817 9.94 -2.67 -1.52
CA LEU A 817 9.03 -3.24 -0.50
C LEU A 817 9.67 -3.44 0.88
N ASP A 818 10.96 -3.12 1.07
CA ASP A 818 11.75 -3.55 2.26
C ASP A 818 11.61 -5.06 2.52
N ALA A 819 11.68 -5.86 1.45
CA ALA A 819 11.67 -7.32 1.44
C ALA A 819 12.98 -7.91 0.87
N ALA A 820 13.98 -7.06 0.58
CA ALA A 820 15.33 -7.44 0.22
C ALA A 820 16.06 -7.99 1.45
N GLU A 821 15.85 -9.29 1.68
CA GLU A 821 16.31 -10.08 2.82
C GLU A 821 15.75 -9.62 4.19
N PRO A 822 15.68 -10.52 5.18
CA PRO A 822 15.30 -10.13 6.54
C PRO A 822 16.45 -9.34 7.16
N ARG A 823 16.46 -8.01 6.94
CA ARG A 823 17.38 -7.08 7.60
C ARG A 823 17.47 -7.44 9.09
N GLY A 824 18.68 -7.70 9.56
CA GLY A 824 18.93 -8.24 10.89
C GLY A 824 18.47 -7.31 12.03
N PHE A 825 18.67 -7.77 13.26
CA PHE A 825 18.68 -6.84 14.38
C PHE A 825 19.74 -5.75 14.12
N SER A 826 19.39 -4.49 14.32
CA SER A 826 20.29 -3.35 14.08
C SER A 826 20.34 -2.48 15.33
N MET A 827 21.51 -2.47 15.98
CA MET A 827 21.74 -1.67 17.18
C MET A 827 21.51 -0.17 16.92
N ARG A 828 21.95 0.33 15.75
CA ARG A 828 21.68 1.68 15.24
C ARG A 828 20.18 2.02 15.25
N LYS A 829 19.33 1.11 14.76
CA LYS A 829 17.86 1.32 14.74
C LYS A 829 17.24 1.30 16.14
N VAL A 830 17.82 0.55 17.10
CA VAL A 830 17.42 0.62 18.51
C VAL A 830 17.83 1.96 19.14
N ARG A 831 19.08 2.42 18.95
CA ARG A 831 19.55 3.75 19.41
C ARG A 831 18.70 4.90 18.85
N ALA A 832 18.35 4.84 17.55
CA ALA A 832 17.47 5.81 16.91
C ALA A 832 16.07 5.86 17.56
N ASN A 833 15.49 4.71 17.90
CA ASN A 833 14.19 4.64 18.58
C ASN A 833 14.26 5.09 20.05
N TRP A 834 15.37 4.82 20.76
CA TRP A 834 15.63 5.40 22.09
C TRP A 834 15.66 6.93 22.04
N HIS A 835 16.47 7.52 21.14
CA HIS A 835 16.60 8.96 20.99
C HIS A 835 15.25 9.62 20.60
N ARG A 836 14.43 8.94 19.79
CA ARG A 836 13.07 9.39 19.46
C ARG A 836 12.17 9.44 20.69
N ILE A 837 12.25 8.47 21.63
CA ILE A 837 11.52 8.52 22.91
C ILE A 837 12.01 9.67 23.78
N VAL A 838 13.33 9.85 23.95
CA VAL A 838 13.88 10.94 24.76
C VAL A 838 13.41 12.31 24.25
N VAL A 839 13.40 12.53 22.93
CA VAL A 839 12.88 13.77 22.31
C VAL A 839 11.35 13.87 22.43
N ALA A 840 10.61 12.78 22.27
CA ALA A 840 9.14 12.78 22.40
C ALA A 840 8.66 12.97 23.84
N LEU A 841 9.49 12.63 24.83
CA LEU A 841 9.27 12.86 26.27
C LEU A 841 9.95 14.13 26.80
N GLY A 842 10.65 14.91 25.96
CA GLY A 842 11.35 16.13 26.38
C GLY A 842 10.45 17.13 27.12
N TRP A 843 9.17 17.22 26.74
CA TRP A 843 8.17 18.04 27.41
C TRP A 843 7.92 17.65 28.87
N VAL A 844 8.16 16.39 29.26
CA VAL A 844 8.08 15.94 30.66
C VAL A 844 9.23 16.55 31.46
N ALA A 845 10.44 16.56 30.88
CA ALA A 845 11.61 17.20 31.49
C ALA A 845 11.48 18.74 31.49
N ASP A 846 10.84 19.34 30.49
CA ASP A 846 10.49 20.78 30.50
C ASP A 846 9.46 21.10 31.59
N THR A 847 8.44 20.23 31.76
CA THR A 847 7.41 20.39 32.80
C THR A 847 8.00 20.22 34.20
N ALA A 848 8.89 19.24 34.41
CA ALA A 848 9.59 19.05 35.67
C ALA A 848 10.51 20.24 36.00
N ARG A 849 11.22 20.80 35.01
CA ARG A 849 11.98 22.05 35.16
C ARG A 849 11.08 23.23 35.51
N TRP A 850 9.93 23.40 34.83
CA TRP A 850 8.98 24.45 35.17
C TRP A 850 8.40 24.32 36.59
N VAL A 851 8.14 23.10 37.08
CA VAL A 851 7.72 22.85 38.47
C VAL A 851 8.82 23.27 39.45
N GLU A 852 10.09 22.92 39.19
CA GLU A 852 11.20 23.29 40.08
C GLU A 852 11.54 24.79 40.00
N ASP A 853 11.51 25.43 38.82
CA ASP A 853 11.63 26.89 38.65
C ASP A 853 10.48 27.63 39.38
N THR A 854 9.27 27.04 39.40
CA THR A 854 8.10 27.55 40.14
C THR A 854 8.29 27.40 41.65
N ARG A 855 8.74 26.23 42.12
CA ARG A 855 9.03 25.90 43.53
C ARG A 855 10.15 26.75 44.11
N THR A 856 11.19 27.02 43.33
CA THR A 856 12.33 27.86 43.69
C THR A 856 12.07 29.36 43.52
N TRP A 857 10.83 29.76 43.15
CA TRP A 857 10.41 31.15 42.95
C TRP A 857 11.24 31.94 41.93
N ARG A 858 11.94 31.25 41.02
CA ARG A 858 12.90 31.82 40.07
C ARG A 858 12.27 32.81 39.08
N ASN A 859 10.97 32.66 38.81
CA ASN A 859 10.14 33.68 38.18
C ASN A 859 8.91 33.94 39.07
N PRO A 860 8.91 35.00 39.92
CA PRO A 860 7.85 35.23 40.90
C PRO A 860 6.48 35.47 40.25
N THR A 861 6.44 36.04 39.03
CA THR A 861 5.16 36.25 38.31
C THR A 861 4.52 34.94 37.89
N SER A 862 5.31 33.98 37.40
CA SER A 862 4.87 32.61 37.10
C SER A 862 4.40 31.91 38.37
N THR A 863 5.17 32.02 39.46
CA THR A 863 4.84 31.35 40.72
C THR A 863 3.57 31.91 41.37
N MET A 864 3.35 33.22 41.39
CA MET A 864 2.10 33.82 41.87
C MET A 864 0.90 33.40 41.02
N LEU A 865 1.02 33.37 39.69
CA LEU A 865 -0.05 32.91 38.81
C LEU A 865 -0.37 31.43 39.05
N ALA A 866 0.66 30.57 39.20
CA ALA A 866 0.49 29.15 39.47
C ALA A 866 -0.22 28.89 40.81
N HIS A 867 0.12 29.64 41.87
CA HIS A 867 -0.60 29.58 43.14
C HIS A 867 -2.05 30.07 43.01
N GLY A 868 -2.31 31.15 42.26
CA GLY A 868 -3.68 31.62 41.98
C GLY A 868 -4.54 30.58 41.25
N VAL A 869 -3.97 29.91 40.24
CA VAL A 869 -4.63 28.81 39.52
C VAL A 869 -4.85 27.60 40.43
N LEU A 870 -3.88 27.24 41.27
CA LEU A 870 -4.01 26.14 42.23
C LEU A 870 -5.14 26.41 43.23
N VAL A 871 -5.18 27.61 43.82
CA VAL A 871 -6.24 28.03 44.77
C VAL A 871 -7.61 28.05 44.10
N LEU A 872 -7.73 28.54 42.87
CA LEU A 872 -8.97 28.50 42.09
C LEU A 872 -9.44 27.06 41.84
N LEU A 873 -8.52 26.16 41.49
CA LEU A 873 -8.80 24.75 41.16
C LEU A 873 -9.11 23.91 42.41
N VAL A 874 -8.57 24.28 43.59
CA VAL A 874 -8.95 23.71 44.89
C VAL A 874 -10.36 24.16 45.32
N TRP A 875 -10.72 25.43 45.12
CA TRP A 875 -12.10 25.89 45.39
C TRP A 875 -13.13 25.35 44.40
N TYR A 876 -12.75 25.20 43.12
CA TYR A 876 -13.63 24.74 42.05
C TYR A 876 -13.01 23.56 41.27
N PRO A 877 -12.96 22.35 41.86
CA PRO A 877 -12.36 21.18 41.20
C PRO A 877 -13.08 20.78 39.90
N GLU A 878 -14.35 21.18 39.72
CA GLU A 878 -15.09 20.96 38.48
C GLU A 878 -14.52 21.79 37.30
N LEU A 879 -13.79 22.89 37.56
CA LEU A 879 -13.08 23.68 36.53
C LEU A 879 -11.74 23.07 36.09
N ALA A 880 -11.23 22.02 36.76
CA ALA A 880 -9.96 21.38 36.39
C ALA A 880 -9.98 20.77 34.98
N GLY A 881 -11.07 20.09 34.61
CA GLY A 881 -11.26 19.52 33.28
C GLY A 881 -11.35 20.59 32.17
N PRO A 882 -12.24 21.60 32.29
CA PRO A 882 -12.34 22.72 31.36
C PRO A 882 -11.03 23.47 31.14
N THR A 883 -10.28 23.76 32.21
CA THR A 883 -9.02 24.53 32.13
C THR A 883 -7.90 23.76 31.45
N LEU A 884 -7.73 22.46 31.74
CA LEU A 884 -6.78 21.60 31.04
C LEU A 884 -7.10 21.47 29.54
N ALA A 885 -8.38 21.30 29.19
CA ALA A 885 -8.82 21.23 27.80
C ALA A 885 -8.64 22.57 27.06
N LEU A 886 -8.91 23.70 27.73
CA LEU A 886 -8.69 25.04 27.17
C LEU A 886 -7.20 25.35 27.00
N HIS A 887 -6.34 24.90 27.92
CA HIS A 887 -4.88 25.02 27.79
C HIS A 887 -4.36 24.23 26.59
N ALA A 888 -4.83 22.99 26.38
CA ALA A 888 -4.48 22.21 25.19
C ALA A 888 -4.93 22.89 23.88
N PHE A 889 -6.14 23.47 23.87
CA PHE A 889 -6.61 24.32 22.76
C PHE A 889 -5.70 25.53 22.54
N ALA A 890 -5.35 26.28 23.59
CA ALA A 890 -4.53 27.49 23.51
C ALA A 890 -3.10 27.20 23.02
N VAL A 891 -2.45 26.15 23.51
CA VAL A 891 -1.12 25.71 23.03
C VAL A 891 -1.19 25.25 21.57
N GLY A 892 -2.28 24.56 21.18
CA GLY A 892 -2.54 24.20 19.78
C GLY A 892 -2.68 25.43 18.87
N ALA A 893 -3.57 26.37 19.23
CA ALA A 893 -3.80 27.60 18.50
C ALA A 893 -2.54 28.50 18.44
N TRP A 894 -1.76 28.58 19.52
CA TRP A 894 -0.48 29.31 19.53
C TRP A 894 0.53 28.69 18.56
N ARG A 895 0.68 27.36 18.59
CA ARG A 895 1.58 26.64 17.67
C ARG A 895 1.11 26.69 16.20
N TYR A 896 -0.14 27.03 15.91
CA TYR A 896 -0.61 27.28 14.54
C TYR A 896 0.11 28.49 13.91
N ARG A 897 0.33 29.57 14.67
CA ARG A 897 1.07 30.76 14.18
C ARG A 897 2.50 30.44 13.79
N TRP A 898 3.13 29.53 14.54
CA TRP A 898 4.53 29.13 14.38
C TRP A 898 4.71 27.84 13.55
N ARG A 899 3.67 27.39 12.83
CA ARG A 899 3.76 26.16 12.02
C ARG A 899 4.69 26.34 10.83
N ALA A 900 5.70 25.47 10.71
CA ALA A 900 6.62 25.47 9.58
C ALA A 900 5.86 25.16 8.28
N ARG A 901 5.78 26.12 7.35
CA ARG A 901 5.11 25.97 6.04
C ARG A 901 6.02 25.37 4.95
N GLY A 902 7.14 24.77 5.35
CA GLY A 902 8.22 24.29 4.48
C GLY A 902 7.89 23.03 3.68
N PRO A 903 8.87 22.50 2.93
CA PRO A 903 8.70 21.30 2.09
C PRO A 903 8.40 20.03 2.91
N ALA A 904 7.85 19.02 2.23
CA ALA A 904 7.46 17.76 2.84
C ALA A 904 8.65 17.05 3.55
N PRO A 905 8.43 16.34 4.67
CA PRO A 905 9.48 15.85 5.55
C PRO A 905 10.45 14.88 4.85
N HIS A 906 11.69 15.31 4.62
CA HIS A 906 12.75 14.49 4.02
C HIS A 906 13.35 13.46 4.99
N PRO A 907 14.02 12.40 4.50
CA PRO A 907 14.84 11.50 5.31
C PRO A 907 15.97 12.25 6.03
N CYS A 908 16.33 11.81 7.25
CA CYS A 908 17.32 12.51 8.08
C CYS A 908 18.35 11.53 8.67
N VAL A 909 19.63 11.79 8.42
CA VAL A 909 20.77 11.00 8.93
C VAL A 909 20.81 11.04 10.48
N ARG A 910 20.68 12.24 11.07
CA ARG A 910 20.58 12.47 12.53
C ARG A 910 19.49 11.64 13.23
N SER A 911 18.26 11.63 12.70
CA SER A 911 17.16 10.82 13.30
C SER A 911 17.30 9.33 13.04
N SER A 912 18.15 8.94 12.08
CA SER A 912 18.51 7.54 11.81
C SER A 912 19.72 7.06 12.63
N GLN A 913 20.30 7.94 13.47
CA GLN A 913 21.57 7.76 14.20
C GLN A 913 22.70 7.23 13.31
N ALA A 914 22.72 7.67 12.04
CA ALA A 914 23.64 7.20 11.02
C ALA A 914 24.97 7.97 10.97
N GLU A 915 25.05 9.15 11.61
CA GLU A 915 26.27 9.94 11.76
C GLU A 915 27.25 9.37 12.80
N GLY A 916 26.78 8.51 13.71
CA GLY A 916 27.57 7.94 14.83
C GLY A 916 27.36 6.44 15.01
N ALA A 917 27.18 5.72 13.91
CA ALA A 917 27.10 4.25 13.90
C ALA A 917 28.49 3.67 13.60
N ASP A 918 29.00 2.84 14.50
CA ASP A 918 30.30 2.19 14.33
C ASP A 918 30.28 1.23 13.13
N ARG A 919 31.44 1.02 12.48
CA ARG A 919 31.54 0.14 11.30
C ARG A 919 31.07 -1.30 11.60
N GLU A 920 31.22 -1.75 12.84
CA GLU A 920 30.69 -3.03 13.33
C GLU A 920 29.16 -3.09 13.42
N GLU A 921 28.48 -1.99 13.76
CA GLU A 921 27.01 -1.94 13.84
C GLU A 921 26.37 -1.92 12.44
N ILE A 922 27.09 -1.36 11.46
CA ILE A 922 26.71 -1.43 10.06
C ILE A 922 26.99 -2.83 9.50
N ASP A 923 28.09 -3.48 9.87
CA ASP A 923 28.32 -4.89 9.53
C ASP A 923 27.29 -5.83 10.16
N GLU A 924 26.84 -5.55 11.40
CA GLU A 924 25.74 -6.29 12.06
C GLU A 924 24.41 -6.16 11.30
N GLU A 925 24.06 -4.96 10.80
CA GLU A 925 22.83 -4.76 10.02
C GLU A 925 22.89 -5.42 8.63
N MET A 926 24.09 -5.71 8.11
CA MET A 926 24.34 -6.31 6.79
C MET A 926 24.68 -7.82 6.84
N ASP A 927 24.86 -8.41 8.02
CA ASP A 927 25.15 -9.85 8.19
C ASP A 927 23.84 -10.65 8.15
N PRO A 928 23.69 -11.63 7.23
CA PRO A 928 22.46 -12.41 7.10
C PRO A 928 22.23 -13.34 8.30
N VAL A 929 21.08 -14.01 8.32
CA VAL A 929 20.75 -15.04 9.31
C VAL A 929 20.58 -16.38 8.61
N PRO A 930 21.41 -17.42 8.89
CA PRO A 930 22.51 -17.44 9.85
C PRO A 930 23.71 -16.57 9.45
N SER A 931 24.41 -16.05 10.47
CA SER A 931 25.59 -15.18 10.32
C SER A 931 26.73 -15.87 9.58
N VAL A 932 27.45 -15.10 8.74
CA VAL A 932 28.67 -15.53 8.04
C VAL A 932 29.93 -15.21 8.86
N ARG A 933 29.80 -14.50 9.99
CA ARG A 933 30.89 -14.12 10.90
C ARG A 933 31.26 -15.25 11.88
N GLY A 934 32.50 -15.23 12.35
CA GLY A 934 33.03 -16.20 13.31
C GLY A 934 32.28 -16.19 14.66
N THR A 935 32.28 -17.33 15.34
CA THR A 935 31.52 -17.57 16.59
C THR A 935 31.82 -16.56 17.69
N GLU A 936 33.05 -16.06 17.78
CA GLU A 936 33.46 -15.04 18.76
C GLU A 936 32.83 -13.67 18.48
N VAL A 937 32.76 -13.26 17.21
CA VAL A 937 32.07 -12.01 16.79
C VAL A 937 30.58 -12.12 17.07
N VAL A 938 29.97 -13.28 16.79
CA VAL A 938 28.57 -13.56 17.11
C VAL A 938 28.32 -13.54 18.63
N ARG A 939 29.26 -14.04 19.44
CA ARG A 939 29.20 -13.98 20.91
C ARG A 939 29.29 -12.54 21.42
N ALA A 940 30.26 -11.76 20.93
CA ALA A 940 30.40 -10.35 21.29
C ALA A 940 29.19 -9.49 20.87
N ARG A 941 28.54 -9.81 19.75
CA ARG A 941 27.24 -9.22 19.37
C ARG A 941 26.12 -9.66 20.29
N TYR A 942 26.03 -10.94 20.64
CA TYR A 942 25.02 -11.46 21.58
C TYR A 942 25.15 -10.84 22.98
N ASP A 943 26.37 -10.65 23.50
CA ASP A 943 26.57 -10.04 24.81
C ASP A 943 26.29 -8.52 24.80
N ARG A 944 26.63 -7.81 23.70
CA ARG A 944 26.16 -6.42 23.45
C ARG A 944 24.63 -6.34 23.35
N LEU A 945 24.01 -7.26 22.62
CA LEU A 945 22.56 -7.40 22.51
C LEU A 945 21.93 -7.66 23.88
N ARG A 946 22.52 -8.51 24.74
CA ARG A 946 22.04 -8.77 26.11
C ARG A 946 22.12 -7.52 26.98
N GLY A 947 23.24 -6.79 26.91
CA GLY A 947 23.45 -5.52 27.60
C GLY A 947 22.58 -4.36 27.09
N VAL A 948 21.94 -4.47 25.93
CA VAL A 948 20.93 -3.52 25.43
C VAL A 948 19.51 -4.04 25.61
N ALA A 949 19.28 -5.36 25.52
CA ALA A 949 18.01 -5.99 25.85
C ALA A 949 17.58 -5.67 27.28
N ALA A 950 18.51 -5.70 28.25
CA ALA A 950 18.26 -5.26 29.63
C ALA A 950 17.81 -3.78 29.73
N ARG A 951 18.25 -2.90 28.81
CA ARG A 951 17.83 -1.49 28.69
C ARG A 951 16.54 -1.30 27.87
N VAL A 952 16.17 -2.28 27.05
CA VAL A 952 15.01 -2.28 26.14
C VAL A 952 13.82 -3.08 26.70
N GLN A 953 14.02 -3.81 27.80
CA GLN A 953 13.06 -4.72 28.46
C GLN A 953 11.76 -4.02 28.93
N THR A 954 11.69 -2.69 28.84
CA THR A 954 10.59 -1.81 29.25
C THR A 954 9.87 -1.10 28.08
N MET A 955 9.95 -1.68 26.86
CA MET A 955 9.18 -1.32 25.64
C MET A 955 9.63 -0.05 24.88
N LEU A 956 10.17 -0.23 23.66
CA LEU A 956 10.86 0.87 22.96
C LEU A 956 10.49 1.16 21.49
N GLY A 957 9.89 0.21 20.77
CA GLY A 957 9.46 0.44 19.37
C GLY A 957 8.14 1.22 19.31
N ASP A 958 7.06 0.56 19.75
CA ASP A 958 5.72 1.13 19.69
C ASP A 958 5.51 2.30 20.66
N VAL A 959 6.23 2.36 21.78
CA VAL A 959 6.18 3.50 22.71
C VAL A 959 6.71 4.77 22.04
N ALA A 960 7.77 4.69 21.23
CA ALA A 960 8.28 5.82 20.44
C ALA A 960 7.21 6.35 19.49
N ALA A 961 6.59 5.45 18.72
CA ALA A 961 5.53 5.80 17.78
C ALA A 961 4.29 6.38 18.49
N GLN A 962 3.93 5.89 19.67
CA GLN A 962 2.80 6.42 20.45
C GLN A 962 3.14 7.81 21.04
N ALA A 963 4.31 8.00 21.65
CA ALA A 963 4.72 9.30 22.20
C ALA A 963 4.82 10.39 21.11
N GLU A 964 5.37 10.05 19.94
CA GLU A 964 5.37 10.95 18.79
C GLU A 964 3.97 11.27 18.26
N ARG A 965 3.02 10.32 18.31
CA ARG A 965 1.62 10.57 17.95
C ARG A 965 0.94 11.50 18.94
N VAL A 966 1.20 11.38 20.25
CA VAL A 966 0.76 12.39 21.25
C VAL A 966 1.35 13.77 20.91
N GLN A 967 2.66 13.84 20.59
CA GLN A 967 3.29 15.09 20.17
C GLN A 967 2.71 15.64 18.85
N ALA A 968 2.32 14.77 17.91
CA ALA A 968 1.72 15.13 16.63
C ALA A 968 0.39 15.89 16.80
N LEU A 969 -0.41 15.55 17.83
CA LEU A 969 -1.68 16.22 18.15
C LEU A 969 -1.54 17.75 18.18
N VAL A 970 -0.44 18.28 18.73
CA VAL A 970 -0.23 19.71 19.04
C VAL A 970 0.96 20.31 18.28
N THR A 971 1.42 19.68 17.19
CA THR A 971 2.55 20.18 16.38
C THR A 971 2.22 20.44 14.90
N TRP A 972 0.94 20.34 14.50
CA TRP A 972 0.45 20.67 13.15
C TRP A 972 1.16 19.92 12.00
N ARG A 973 1.80 18.78 12.28
CA ARG A 973 2.45 17.89 11.28
C ARG A 973 1.44 17.29 10.29
N ASP A 974 0.23 17.04 10.77
CA ASP A 974 -0.96 16.82 9.96
C ASP A 974 -1.92 17.97 10.31
N PRO A 975 -2.15 18.94 9.41
CA PRO A 975 -2.95 20.12 9.73
C PRO A 975 -4.44 19.80 9.89
N ARG A 976 -4.89 18.66 9.34
CA ARG A 976 -6.28 18.21 9.39
C ARG A 976 -6.55 17.53 10.73
N ALA A 977 -5.67 16.62 11.14
CA ALA A 977 -5.76 15.95 12.42
C ALA A 977 -5.56 16.92 13.60
N THR A 978 -4.54 17.79 13.59
CA THR A 978 -4.39 18.80 14.65
C THR A 978 -5.60 19.75 14.68
N GLY A 979 -6.15 20.14 13.52
CA GLY A 979 -7.38 20.93 13.46
C GLY A 979 -8.57 20.27 14.16
N ILE A 980 -8.83 18.98 13.88
CA ILE A 980 -9.86 18.20 14.58
C ILE A 980 -9.59 18.16 16.09
N PHE A 981 -8.34 17.88 16.50
CA PHE A 981 -8.00 17.75 17.91
C PHE A 981 -8.19 19.06 18.68
N VAL A 982 -7.72 20.19 18.13
CA VAL A 982 -7.85 21.51 18.75
C VAL A 982 -9.33 21.91 18.85
N ALA A 983 -10.14 21.69 17.81
CA ALA A 983 -11.58 21.90 17.87
C ALA A 983 -12.28 21.01 18.90
N LEU A 984 -11.85 19.74 19.02
CA LEU A 984 -12.37 18.81 20.02
C LEU A 984 -11.99 19.23 21.45
N CYS A 985 -10.77 19.73 21.69
CA CYS A 985 -10.38 20.29 22.99
C CYS A 985 -11.26 21.49 23.39
N PHE A 986 -11.60 22.38 22.46
CA PHE A 986 -12.52 23.48 22.71
C PHE A 986 -13.93 22.98 23.05
N LEU A 987 -14.47 22.04 22.26
CA LEU A 987 -15.79 21.44 22.52
C LEU A 987 -15.85 20.68 23.85
N VAL A 988 -14.79 19.94 24.21
CA VAL A 988 -14.67 19.25 25.50
C VAL A 988 -14.58 20.24 26.66
N SER A 989 -13.85 21.34 26.51
CA SER A 989 -13.81 22.41 27.51
C SER A 989 -15.20 23.01 27.74
N MET A 990 -15.92 23.34 26.67
CA MET A 990 -17.29 23.85 26.72
C MET A 990 -18.28 22.84 27.35
N VAL A 991 -18.21 21.57 26.99
CA VAL A 991 -19.08 20.53 27.58
C VAL A 991 -18.78 20.30 29.05
N LEU A 992 -17.51 20.23 29.47
CA LEU A 992 -17.14 20.06 30.87
C LEU A 992 -17.45 21.31 31.72
N TYR A 993 -17.59 22.49 31.11
CA TYR A 993 -18.03 23.71 31.78
C TYR A 993 -19.56 23.76 31.97
N LEU A 994 -20.32 23.22 31.00
CA LEU A 994 -21.79 23.19 31.02
C LEU A 994 -22.38 21.96 31.73
N VAL A 995 -21.60 20.88 31.90
CA VAL A 995 -22.09 19.59 32.42
C VAL A 995 -21.22 19.15 33.62
N PRO A 996 -21.80 18.94 34.82
CA PRO A 996 -21.04 18.51 36.00
C PRO A 996 -20.24 17.24 35.76
N VAL A 997 -18.96 17.25 36.16
CA VAL A 997 -17.99 16.16 35.91
C VAL A 997 -18.50 14.80 36.42
N LYS A 998 -19.29 14.79 37.50
CA LYS A 998 -19.96 13.60 38.07
C LYS A 998 -20.89 12.90 37.05
N LEU A 999 -21.66 13.67 36.27
CA LEU A 999 -22.55 13.12 35.23
C LEU A 999 -21.75 12.57 34.05
N VAL A 1000 -20.68 13.27 33.65
CA VAL A 1000 -19.77 12.80 32.59
C VAL A 1000 -19.09 11.50 33.00
N ALA A 1001 -18.60 11.40 34.24
CA ALA A 1001 -18.02 10.17 34.80
C ALA A 1001 -19.04 9.01 34.83
N ALA A 1002 -20.29 9.25 35.21
CA ALA A 1002 -21.35 8.24 35.17
C ALA A 1002 -21.62 7.75 33.74
N VAL A 1003 -21.77 8.66 32.77
CA VAL A 1003 -21.99 8.31 31.35
C VAL A 1003 -20.82 7.53 30.77
N VAL A 1004 -19.57 7.92 31.07
CA VAL A 1004 -18.36 7.17 30.67
C VAL A 1004 -18.30 5.79 31.33
N GLY A 1005 -18.67 5.68 32.61
CA GLY A 1005 -18.76 4.42 33.34
C GLY A 1005 -19.76 3.45 32.72
N PHE A 1006 -21.00 3.89 32.47
CA PHE A 1006 -22.01 3.09 31.77
C PHE A 1006 -21.57 2.72 30.34
N TYR A 1007 -20.93 3.63 29.61
CA TYR A 1007 -20.41 3.34 28.26
C TYR A 1007 -19.26 2.31 28.27
N TYR A 1008 -18.42 2.29 29.30
CA TYR A 1008 -17.35 1.29 29.47
C TYR A 1008 -17.92 -0.07 29.88
N LEU A 1009 -18.80 -0.08 30.87
CA LEU A 1009 -19.45 -1.29 31.40
C LEU A 1009 -20.55 -1.85 30.48
N ARG A 1010 -20.87 -1.18 29.36
CA ARG A 1010 -21.92 -1.61 28.42
C ARG A 1010 -21.77 -3.06 27.99
N HIS A 1011 -22.90 -3.79 28.00
CA HIS A 1011 -23.00 -5.20 27.66
C HIS A 1011 -22.36 -5.52 26.29
N PRO A 1012 -21.72 -6.70 26.09
CA PRO A 1012 -21.02 -7.02 24.84
C PRO A 1012 -21.84 -6.85 23.55
N MET A 1013 -23.17 -7.05 23.57
CA MET A 1013 -24.02 -6.80 22.41
C MET A 1013 -24.08 -5.33 21.95
N PHE A 1014 -23.68 -4.38 22.81
CA PHE A 1014 -23.56 -2.96 22.49
C PHE A 1014 -22.10 -2.52 22.22
N ARG A 1015 -21.16 -3.47 22.14
CA ARG A 1015 -19.75 -3.19 21.82
C ARG A 1015 -19.49 -3.49 20.35
N ASP A 1016 -19.28 -2.45 19.55
CA ASP A 1016 -18.83 -2.59 18.16
C ASP A 1016 -17.59 -3.48 18.06
N CYS A 1017 -17.56 -4.39 17.08
CA CYS A 1017 -16.36 -5.16 16.75
C CYS A 1017 -15.26 -4.31 16.07
N LYS A 1018 -15.49 -3.00 15.92
CA LYS A 1018 -14.57 -2.02 15.31
C LYS A 1018 -13.78 -1.31 16.42
N PRO A 1019 -12.48 -1.04 16.24
CA PRO A 1019 -11.72 -0.22 17.18
C PRO A 1019 -12.36 1.19 17.34
N PRO A 1020 -12.39 1.75 18.57
CA PRO A 1020 -12.95 3.08 18.85
C PRO A 1020 -12.37 4.18 17.94
N THR A 1021 -13.22 5.15 17.59
CA THR A 1021 -12.89 6.29 16.72
C THR A 1021 -11.65 7.06 17.19
N ALA A 1022 -11.50 7.31 18.49
CA ALA A 1022 -10.32 7.95 19.07
C ALA A 1022 -9.02 7.13 18.86
N ILE A 1023 -9.09 5.80 18.91
CA ILE A 1023 -7.94 4.91 18.68
C ILE A 1023 -7.59 4.86 17.17
N ASN A 1024 -8.59 4.95 16.30
CA ASN A 1024 -8.37 5.07 14.84
C ASN A 1024 -7.68 6.39 14.51
N PHE A 1025 -8.25 7.51 15.00
CA PHE A 1025 -7.68 8.85 14.89
C PHE A 1025 -6.23 8.88 15.37
N PHE A 1026 -5.93 8.30 16.53
CA PHE A 1026 -4.58 8.26 17.07
C PHE A 1026 -3.60 7.43 16.24
N ARG A 1027 -4.01 6.25 15.75
CA ARG A 1027 -3.18 5.39 14.88
C ARG A 1027 -2.82 6.03 13.55
N ARG A 1028 -3.68 6.94 13.07
CA ARG A 1028 -3.55 7.68 11.80
C ARG A 1028 -2.53 8.82 11.84
N LEU A 1029 -2.19 9.32 13.02
CA LEU A 1029 -1.26 10.44 13.19
C LEU A 1029 0.16 10.11 12.69
N PRO A 1030 0.89 11.11 12.14
CA PRO A 1030 2.22 10.92 11.56
C PRO A 1030 3.30 10.63 12.61
N SER A 1031 4.05 9.56 12.38
CA SER A 1031 5.25 9.17 13.15
C SER A 1031 6.53 9.48 12.37
N LEU A 1032 7.64 9.76 13.05
CA LEU A 1032 8.94 10.04 12.45
C LEU A 1032 9.68 8.78 11.95
N SER A 1033 9.02 7.61 12.04
CA SER A 1033 9.45 6.34 11.42
C SER A 1033 9.90 6.52 9.97
N ASP A 1034 9.19 7.37 9.24
CA ASP A 1034 9.31 7.52 7.79
C ASP A 1034 10.59 8.28 7.39
N ARG A 1035 11.28 8.88 8.37
CA ARG A 1035 12.59 9.54 8.22
C ARG A 1035 13.79 8.64 8.53
N ILE A 1036 13.56 7.39 8.97
CA ILE A 1036 14.61 6.43 9.29
C ILE A 1036 15.04 5.67 8.04
N ILE A 1037 16.35 5.56 7.86
CA ILE A 1037 17.05 4.79 6.82
C ILE A 1037 17.34 3.36 7.34
#